data_AF-A0A101GRP7-F1
#
_entry.id   AF-A0A101GRP7-F1
#
_cell.length_a   1.000
_cell.length_b   1.000
_cell.length_c   1.000
_cell.angle_alpha   90.00
_cell.angle_beta   90.00
_cell.angle_gamma   90.00
#
_symmetry.space_group_name_H-M   'P 1'
#
loop_
_entity.id
_entity.type
_entity.pdbx_description
1 polymer ?
#
loop_
_entity_poly.entity_id
_entity_poly.type
_entity_poly.pdbx_seq_one_letter_code
_entity_poly.pdbx_strand_id
1 'polypeptide(L)'
;MKKDHGTPAQLFQSPEWLRRPGIRIPSKTDLPSAGMNRRSVDLVIGRSLFFVALFAIITVLFIIVFLLRDGYQIFLEIGIWDFLTGTDWNPAGQHPAYGTLPLIVGTMLVMALAMIIAVPLSIGSAVYIAEIAGPRTKAVIKPAVELLAGIPSVVYGFFGLILLTDWIRIAFDQPSGSSWLAGSILLAIMAIPTITSVAEDAISSVPREFKEGSLALGANHWQTVRSVIVPAALSGISAAIILGMGRAIGETMAVLMVTGNAAIIPDPIINVFSPVRTLTGTLGIEMGEVAFGSPHYHALFGVAVVLLFITLAINSAARVIINRIQGTQGMTRPAPSGTPGTSTGRLKAALRRTAPYRAFRAAFRRIARVASAPSGRVVHPKTAQRCAFFLISLSVMTVLVILGVILGEIVVNGAGALTWEFLTGSPKDLGRAGGIFPAIVGTLYLVGGALAVALPLGIATAIYLIEYTVDTPLTRGIRAAVDLLNGTPSIVFGLFGFAFLVLFLNFGVSLIAGQITLGLMILPTIIRTTEEALRSIPHALREGSYALGATKWQTIWQVVLPPALPGILTGAILSIGRAAGETAPIMFTAVVFSSRFLPSSLSEPVMALPYHLFILTTNVPGASTQKFGTALVLLLMVLSIYLVAILVRRRCDRAKVM
;
A
#
# COMPACT_ATOMS: atom_id res chain seq x y z
N MET A 1 70.08 15.30 18.75
CA MET A 1 68.96 14.75 19.55
C MET A 1 67.68 14.78 18.72
N LYS A 2 67.30 13.68 18.08
CA LYS A 2 66.00 13.50 17.43
C LYS A 2 65.06 12.81 18.43
N LYS A 3 63.93 13.43 18.77
CA LYS A 3 62.84 12.84 19.55
C LYS A 3 61.83 12.24 18.57
N ASP A 4 61.67 10.93 18.60
CA ASP A 4 60.60 10.22 17.89
C ASP A 4 59.29 10.30 18.68
N HIS A 5 58.21 10.60 17.95
CA HIS A 5 56.84 10.64 18.45
C HIS A 5 56.22 9.23 18.41
N GLY A 6 55.92 8.68 19.58
CA GLY A 6 55.14 7.45 19.72
C GLY A 6 53.67 7.65 19.34
N THR A 7 53.15 6.74 18.54
CA THR A 7 51.75 6.62 18.09
C THR A 7 50.83 6.11 19.21
N PRO A 8 49.57 6.59 19.32
CA PRO A 8 48.61 6.15 20.34
C PRO A 8 47.88 4.87 19.92
N ALA A 9 48.59 3.74 19.86
CA ALA A 9 48.04 2.44 19.44
C ALA A 9 48.32 1.29 20.43
N GLN A 10 48.43 1.56 21.73
CA GLN A 10 48.79 0.55 22.74
C GLN A 10 47.83 0.44 23.94
N LEU A 11 46.57 0.89 23.84
CA LEU A 11 45.61 0.85 24.96
C LEU A 11 44.48 -0.19 24.86
N PHE A 12 44.55 -1.14 23.92
CA PHE A 12 43.67 -2.31 23.90
C PHE A 12 44.49 -3.60 23.86
N GLN A 13 45.23 -3.86 24.94
CA GLN A 13 45.65 -5.22 25.24
C GLN A 13 44.42 -6.02 25.71
N SER A 14 44.31 -7.23 25.18
CA SER A 14 43.25 -8.19 25.47
C SER A 14 43.04 -8.36 26.99
N PRO A 15 41.78 -8.49 27.46
CA PRO A 15 41.51 -8.69 28.88
C PRO A 15 42.22 -9.93 29.45
N GLU A 16 42.87 -9.78 30.60
CA GLU A 16 43.65 -10.83 31.27
C GLU A 16 42.86 -12.11 31.61
N TRP A 17 41.51 -12.06 31.61
CA TRP A 17 40.68 -13.25 31.82
C TRP A 17 40.75 -14.28 30.68
N LEU A 18 41.23 -13.90 29.49
CA LEU A 18 41.51 -14.82 28.38
C LEU A 18 42.78 -15.67 28.58
N ARG A 19 43.63 -15.35 29.55
CA ARG A 19 44.89 -16.07 29.82
C ARG A 19 44.82 -17.06 30.98
N ARG A 20 43.64 -17.34 31.54
CA ARG A 20 43.50 -18.38 32.56
C ARG A 20 43.61 -19.77 31.93
N PRO A 21 44.61 -20.59 32.29
CA PRO A 21 44.69 -21.97 31.80
C PRO A 21 43.54 -22.76 32.45
N GLY A 22 42.54 -23.15 31.65
CA GLY A 22 41.40 -23.95 32.12
C GLY A 22 40.05 -23.59 31.48
N ILE A 23 39.90 -22.42 30.85
CA ILE A 23 38.66 -22.06 30.14
C ILE A 23 38.77 -22.54 28.69
N ARG A 24 38.25 -23.76 28.43
CA ARG A 24 38.01 -24.21 27.04
C ARG A 24 36.98 -23.28 26.41
N ILE A 25 37.34 -22.63 25.29
CA ILE A 25 36.35 -22.07 24.38
C ILE A 25 35.58 -23.26 23.82
N PRO A 26 34.26 -23.38 24.03
CA PRO A 26 33.51 -24.51 23.53
C PRO A 26 33.63 -24.54 22.00
N SER A 27 34.18 -25.63 21.49
CA SER A 27 34.18 -25.95 20.06
C SER A 27 32.73 -26.20 19.61
N LYS A 28 32.45 -26.13 18.30
CA LYS A 28 31.09 -26.44 17.75
C LYS A 28 30.54 -27.81 18.19
N THR A 29 31.42 -28.69 18.68
CA THR A 29 31.14 -30.02 19.22
C THR A 29 30.79 -30.06 20.72
N ASP A 30 31.01 -28.97 21.46
CA ASP A 30 30.79 -28.89 22.92
C ASP A 30 29.41 -28.31 23.31
N LEU A 31 28.57 -27.95 22.33
CA LEU A 31 27.19 -27.56 22.59
C LEU A 31 26.36 -28.83 22.88
N PRO A 32 25.51 -28.85 23.92
CA PRO A 32 24.67 -29.99 24.23
C PRO A 32 23.89 -30.38 22.97
N SER A 33 24.16 -31.58 22.46
CA SER A 33 23.58 -32.05 21.22
C SER A 33 22.07 -32.20 21.43
N ALA A 34 21.30 -31.34 20.76
CA ALA A 34 19.86 -31.54 20.68
C ALA A 34 19.61 -32.97 20.17
N GLY A 35 18.91 -33.78 20.95
CA GLY A 35 18.71 -35.21 20.65
C GLY A 35 18.26 -35.44 19.21
N MET A 36 18.68 -36.55 18.61
CA MET A 36 18.56 -36.85 17.17
C MET A 36 17.17 -36.57 16.58
N ASN A 37 16.09 -36.83 17.35
CA ASN A 37 14.71 -36.51 16.96
C ASN A 37 14.45 -35.00 16.80
N ARG A 38 15.04 -34.15 17.63
CA ARG A 38 14.86 -32.69 17.59
C ARG A 38 15.49 -32.06 16.34
N ARG A 39 16.62 -32.62 15.88
CA ARG A 39 17.31 -32.17 14.66
C ARG A 39 16.55 -32.60 13.41
N SER A 40 15.96 -33.80 13.41
CA SER A 40 15.11 -34.27 12.31
C SER A 40 13.83 -33.44 12.18
N VAL A 41 13.18 -33.08 13.30
CA VAL A 41 12.02 -32.19 13.30
C VAL A 41 12.36 -30.83 12.69
N ASP A 42 13.48 -30.22 13.08
CA ASP A 42 13.91 -28.93 12.55
C ASP A 42 14.22 -28.99 11.03
N LEU A 43 14.79 -30.10 10.55
CA LEU A 43 15.03 -30.34 9.13
C LEU A 43 13.73 -30.48 8.33
N VAL A 44 12.77 -31.26 8.85
CA VAL A 44 11.46 -31.47 8.20
C VAL A 44 10.69 -30.15 8.16
N ILE A 45 10.65 -29.40 9.26
CA ILE A 45 9.97 -28.12 9.33
C ILE A 45 10.63 -27.11 8.39
N GLY A 46 11.96 -26.99 8.43
CA GLY A 46 12.69 -26.11 7.50
C GLY A 46 12.42 -26.43 6.03
N ARG A 47 12.32 -27.71 5.66
CA ARG A 47 11.94 -28.14 4.30
C ARG A 47 10.48 -27.81 3.98
N SER A 48 9.55 -28.04 4.90
CA SER A 48 8.14 -27.71 4.69
C SER A 48 7.93 -26.20 4.48
N LEU A 49 8.58 -25.37 5.31
CA LEU A 49 8.55 -23.91 5.19
C LEU A 49 9.19 -23.44 3.88
N PHE A 50 10.25 -24.10 3.41
CA PHE A 50 10.83 -23.84 2.10
C PHE A 50 9.82 -24.09 0.96
N PHE A 51 9.13 -25.23 0.96
CA PHE A 51 8.14 -25.53 -0.09
C PHE A 51 6.95 -24.58 -0.05
N VAL A 52 6.49 -24.20 1.14
CA VAL A 52 5.42 -23.21 1.31
C VAL A 52 5.85 -21.84 0.77
N ALA A 53 7.06 -21.39 1.13
CA ALA A 53 7.62 -20.15 0.60
C ALA A 53 7.76 -20.20 -0.93
N LEU A 54 8.34 -21.29 -1.45
CA LEU A 54 8.53 -21.52 -2.88
C LEU A 54 7.20 -21.48 -3.63
N PHE A 55 6.16 -22.16 -3.10
CA PHE A 55 4.82 -22.15 -3.69
C PHE A 55 4.26 -20.72 -3.77
N ALA A 56 4.29 -19.97 -2.67
CA ALA A 56 3.82 -18.58 -2.65
C ALA A 56 4.49 -17.75 -3.75
N ILE A 57 5.81 -17.88 -3.90
CA ILE A 57 6.62 -17.14 -4.88
C ILE A 57 6.34 -17.59 -6.32
N ILE A 58 6.21 -18.89 -6.54
CA ILE A 58 5.85 -19.42 -7.87
C ILE A 58 4.48 -18.89 -8.26
N THR A 59 3.51 -18.85 -7.36
CA THR A 59 2.19 -18.26 -7.64
C THR A 59 2.31 -16.78 -8.01
N VAL A 60 3.14 -16.02 -7.29
CA VAL A 60 3.43 -14.62 -7.64
C VAL A 60 3.98 -14.47 -9.05
N LEU A 61 5.03 -15.22 -9.37
CA LEU A 61 5.67 -15.15 -10.69
C LEU A 61 4.74 -15.64 -11.79
N PHE A 62 3.91 -16.64 -11.49
CA PHE A 62 2.92 -17.17 -12.41
C PHE A 62 1.90 -16.11 -12.81
N ILE A 63 1.38 -15.30 -11.87
CA ILE A 63 0.49 -14.17 -12.19
C ILE A 63 1.14 -13.23 -13.21
N ILE A 64 2.38 -12.82 -12.97
CA ILE A 64 3.10 -11.88 -13.83
C ILE A 64 3.32 -12.49 -15.22
N VAL A 65 3.81 -13.72 -15.29
CA VAL A 65 4.06 -14.42 -16.56
C VAL A 65 2.75 -14.63 -17.34
N PHE A 66 1.66 -14.95 -16.64
CA PHE A 66 0.35 -15.13 -17.24
C PHE A 66 -0.15 -13.84 -17.91
N LEU A 67 -0.08 -12.72 -17.20
CA LEU A 67 -0.45 -11.40 -17.75
C LEU A 67 0.39 -11.02 -18.97
N LEU A 68 1.71 -11.25 -18.89
CA LEU A 68 2.61 -10.97 -20.00
C LEU A 68 2.31 -11.86 -21.21
N ARG A 69 2.02 -13.14 -21.00
CA ARG A 69 1.67 -14.09 -22.07
C ARG A 69 0.39 -13.66 -22.80
N ASP A 70 -0.68 -13.39 -22.05
CA ASP A 70 -1.97 -13.04 -22.66
C ASP A 70 -1.97 -11.63 -23.26
N GLY A 71 -1.23 -10.69 -22.66
CA GLY A 71 -1.06 -9.34 -23.19
C GLY A 71 -0.09 -9.27 -24.36
N TYR A 72 0.78 -10.28 -24.58
CA TYR A 72 1.72 -10.27 -25.70
C TYR A 72 1.04 -10.41 -27.05
N GLN A 73 -0.11 -11.10 -27.12
CA GLN A 73 -0.82 -11.35 -28.38
C GLN A 73 -1.26 -10.05 -29.09
N ILE A 74 -1.76 -9.06 -28.35
CA ILE A 74 -2.20 -7.80 -28.98
C ILE A 74 -1.02 -7.01 -29.58
N PHE A 75 0.17 -7.14 -29.00
CA PHE A 75 1.37 -6.49 -29.53
C PHE A 75 1.86 -7.12 -30.84
N LEU A 76 1.51 -8.38 -31.11
CA LEU A 76 1.77 -9.02 -32.40
C LEU A 76 0.77 -8.57 -33.46
N GLU A 77 -0.50 -8.39 -33.09
CA GLU A 77 -1.56 -8.00 -34.03
C GLU A 77 -1.45 -6.53 -34.45
N ILE A 78 -1.19 -5.63 -33.51
CA ILE A 78 -1.27 -4.17 -33.73
C ILE A 78 0.11 -3.53 -33.71
N GLY A 79 1.09 -4.13 -33.03
CA GLY A 79 2.38 -3.51 -32.75
C GLY A 79 2.40 -2.76 -31.43
N ILE A 80 3.56 -2.81 -30.74
CA ILE A 80 3.73 -2.18 -29.42
C ILE A 80 3.53 -0.65 -29.49
N TRP A 81 4.06 0.00 -30.52
CA TRP A 81 4.00 1.45 -30.63
C TRP A 81 2.58 1.91 -30.94
N ASP A 82 1.91 1.31 -31.91
CA ASP A 82 0.52 1.68 -32.25
C ASP A 82 -0.44 1.42 -31.09
N PHE A 83 -0.21 0.36 -30.30
CA PHE A 83 -0.95 0.13 -29.07
C PHE A 83 -0.69 1.20 -27.99
N LEU A 84 0.56 1.65 -27.81
CA LEU A 84 0.93 2.62 -26.77
C LEU A 84 0.63 4.08 -27.14
N THR A 85 0.85 4.46 -28.40
CA THR A 85 0.73 5.84 -28.90
C THR A 85 -0.55 6.09 -29.69
N GLY A 86 -1.32 5.05 -30.00
CA GLY A 86 -2.61 5.18 -30.66
C GLY A 86 -3.58 6.05 -29.84
N THR A 87 -4.25 6.99 -30.50
CA THR A 87 -5.12 8.00 -29.89
C THR A 87 -6.56 7.54 -29.71
N ASP A 88 -6.95 6.41 -30.29
CA ASP A 88 -8.33 5.93 -30.29
C ASP A 88 -8.45 4.58 -29.58
N TRP A 89 -9.21 4.58 -28.48
CA TRP A 89 -9.70 3.35 -27.84
C TRP A 89 -11.16 3.16 -28.22
N ASN A 90 -11.41 2.30 -29.22
CA ASN A 90 -12.75 1.94 -29.68
C ASN A 90 -12.85 0.45 -30.04
N PRO A 91 -12.82 -0.47 -29.05
CA PRO A 91 -12.90 -1.91 -29.30
C PRO A 91 -14.23 -2.35 -29.94
N ALA A 92 -15.33 -1.65 -29.63
CA ALA A 92 -16.68 -1.95 -30.11
C ALA A 92 -17.04 -1.24 -31.43
N GLY A 93 -16.10 -0.48 -32.01
CA GLY A 93 -16.31 0.22 -33.28
C GLY A 93 -16.39 -0.72 -34.48
N GLN A 94 -16.94 -0.22 -35.59
CA GLN A 94 -16.94 -0.95 -36.88
C GLN A 94 -15.53 -1.36 -37.32
N HIS A 95 -14.54 -0.50 -37.02
CA HIS A 95 -13.13 -0.81 -37.09
C HIS A 95 -12.56 -0.79 -35.67
N PRO A 96 -12.32 -1.95 -35.05
CA PRO A 96 -11.78 -2.02 -33.69
C PRO A 96 -10.43 -1.31 -33.59
N ALA A 97 -10.33 -0.35 -32.67
CA ALA A 97 -9.12 0.39 -32.38
C ALA A 97 -8.73 0.21 -30.91
N TYR A 98 -7.43 -0.02 -30.66
CA TYR A 98 -6.92 -0.38 -29.33
C TYR A 98 -5.78 0.55 -28.87
N GLY A 99 -5.79 1.81 -29.31
CA GLY A 99 -4.83 2.82 -28.88
C GLY A 99 -5.01 3.18 -27.40
N THR A 100 -4.00 2.94 -26.58
CA THR A 100 -4.06 3.13 -25.12
C THR A 100 -3.63 4.52 -24.64
N LEU A 101 -3.20 5.41 -25.53
CA LEU A 101 -2.70 6.73 -25.16
C LEU A 101 -3.72 7.55 -24.34
N PRO A 102 -5.03 7.61 -24.69
CA PRO A 102 -6.01 8.33 -23.89
C PRO A 102 -6.12 7.79 -22.47
N LEU A 103 -5.99 6.46 -22.30
CA LEU A 103 -6.08 5.79 -21.01
C LEU A 103 -4.85 6.07 -20.14
N ILE A 104 -3.66 6.06 -20.74
CA ILE A 104 -2.39 6.41 -20.07
C ILE A 104 -2.42 7.87 -19.64
N VAL A 105 -2.81 8.78 -20.55
CA VAL A 105 -2.92 10.22 -20.28
C VAL A 105 -3.94 10.47 -19.16
N GLY A 106 -5.14 9.89 -19.24
CA GLY A 106 -6.16 10.01 -18.20
C GLY A 106 -5.66 9.54 -16.83
N THR A 107 -4.99 8.39 -16.77
CA THR A 107 -4.42 7.86 -15.52
C THR A 107 -3.35 8.78 -14.94
N MET A 108 -2.44 9.28 -15.79
CA MET A 108 -1.36 10.17 -15.37
C MET A 108 -1.85 11.55 -14.92
N LEU A 109 -2.83 12.12 -15.63
CA LEU A 109 -3.45 13.41 -15.30
C LEU A 109 -4.14 13.35 -13.94
N VAL A 110 -4.99 12.34 -13.73
CA VAL A 110 -5.71 12.14 -12.47
C VAL A 110 -4.73 11.98 -11.30
N MET A 111 -3.71 11.12 -11.46
CA MET A 111 -2.67 10.90 -10.45
C MET A 111 -1.85 12.16 -10.16
N ALA A 112 -1.39 12.88 -11.19
CA ALA A 112 -0.52 14.03 -11.02
C ALA A 112 -1.21 15.14 -10.19
N LEU A 113 -2.47 15.47 -10.52
CA LEU A 113 -3.23 16.45 -9.77
C LEU A 113 -3.59 15.95 -8.36
N ALA A 114 -3.89 14.66 -8.19
CA ALA A 114 -4.11 14.06 -6.87
C ALA A 114 -2.90 14.23 -5.95
N MET A 115 -1.68 13.99 -6.46
CA MET A 115 -0.46 14.15 -5.68
C MET A 115 -0.13 15.61 -5.38
N ILE A 116 -0.45 16.55 -6.28
CA ILE A 116 -0.30 18.00 -6.03
C ILE A 116 -1.14 18.43 -4.81
N ILE A 117 -2.32 17.82 -4.61
CA ILE A 117 -3.21 18.10 -3.48
C ILE A 117 -2.78 17.31 -2.22
N ALA A 118 -2.56 16.00 -2.36
CA ALA A 118 -2.34 15.11 -1.23
C ALA A 118 -1.00 15.36 -0.52
N VAL A 119 0.09 15.57 -1.26
CA VAL A 119 1.43 15.73 -0.67
C VAL A 119 1.53 16.88 0.33
N PRO A 120 1.15 18.14 -0.01
CA PRO A 120 1.27 19.24 0.95
C PRO A 120 0.36 19.06 2.17
N LEU A 121 -0.88 18.59 1.98
CA LEU A 121 -1.81 18.34 3.08
C LEU A 121 -1.30 17.24 4.01
N SER A 122 -0.69 16.19 3.46
CA SER A 122 -0.18 15.06 4.22
C SER A 122 1.09 15.38 4.98
N ILE A 123 2.05 16.08 4.34
CA ILE A 123 3.29 16.48 5.02
C ILE A 123 2.98 17.49 6.13
N GLY A 124 2.11 18.47 5.86
CA GLY A 124 1.63 19.39 6.89
C GLY A 124 1.00 18.63 8.05
N SER A 125 0.13 17.67 7.76
CA SER A 125 -0.51 16.85 8.79
C SER A 125 0.48 16.00 9.59
N ALA A 126 1.44 15.39 8.92
CA ALA A 126 2.49 14.59 9.57
C ALA A 126 3.37 15.44 10.49
N VAL A 127 3.76 16.64 10.04
CA VAL A 127 4.53 17.59 10.86
C VAL A 127 3.72 18.06 12.07
N TYR A 128 2.42 18.34 11.90
CA TYR A 128 1.56 18.71 13.03
C TYR A 128 1.51 17.60 14.08
N ILE A 129 1.24 16.36 13.66
CA ILE A 129 1.08 15.22 14.56
C ILE A 129 2.41 14.86 15.26
N ALA A 130 3.54 14.97 14.55
CA ALA A 130 4.84 14.64 15.11
C ALA A 130 5.40 15.74 16.04
N GLU A 131 5.29 17.02 15.64
CA GLU A 131 6.05 18.10 16.29
C GLU A 131 5.20 19.11 17.06
N ILE A 132 3.94 19.32 16.67
CA ILE A 132 3.09 20.40 17.23
C ILE A 132 2.04 19.84 18.19
N ALA A 133 1.48 18.67 17.91
CA ALA A 133 0.40 18.07 18.66
C ALA A 133 0.87 17.58 20.04
N GLY A 134 0.22 18.02 21.10
CA GLY A 134 0.40 17.46 22.43
C GLY A 134 -0.10 15.99 22.51
N PRO A 135 0.24 15.24 23.57
CA PRO A 135 -0.09 13.81 23.69
C PRO A 135 -1.59 13.49 23.53
N ARG A 136 -2.47 14.33 24.08
CA ARG A 136 -3.93 14.17 23.98
C ARG A 136 -4.43 14.40 22.55
N THR A 137 -3.95 15.46 21.90
CA THR A 137 -4.31 15.81 20.53
C THR A 137 -3.82 14.73 19.55
N LYS A 138 -2.58 14.25 19.72
CA LYS A 138 -2.02 13.16 18.93
C LYS A 138 -2.84 11.87 19.06
N ALA A 139 -3.31 11.55 20.27
CA ALA A 139 -4.13 10.37 20.54
C ALA A 139 -5.51 10.39 19.85
N VAL A 140 -6.00 11.56 19.39
CA VAL A 140 -7.25 11.69 18.64
C VAL A 140 -7.00 11.78 17.14
N ILE A 141 -6.05 12.63 16.73
CA ILE A 141 -5.83 12.94 15.31
C ILE A 141 -5.18 11.76 14.56
N LYS A 142 -4.20 11.07 15.14
CA LYS A 142 -3.54 9.93 14.46
C LYS A 142 -4.56 8.82 14.13
N PRO A 143 -5.38 8.34 15.09
CA PRO A 143 -6.44 7.38 14.77
C PRO A 143 -7.48 7.91 13.77
N ALA A 144 -7.84 9.20 13.81
CA ALA A 144 -8.77 9.78 12.84
C ALA A 144 -8.20 9.77 11.41
N VAL A 145 -6.93 10.10 11.23
CA VAL A 145 -6.26 9.99 9.93
C VAL A 145 -6.16 8.52 9.50
N GLU A 146 -5.84 7.61 10.41
CA GLU A 146 -5.82 6.16 10.11
C GLU A 146 -7.21 5.62 9.75
N LEU A 147 -8.28 6.20 10.30
CA LEU A 147 -9.67 5.86 9.98
C LEU A 147 -10.00 6.09 8.50
N LEU A 148 -9.47 7.17 7.90
CA LEU A 148 -9.60 7.41 6.46
C LEU A 148 -9.01 6.25 5.63
N ALA A 149 -7.90 5.63 6.07
CA ALA A 149 -7.33 4.47 5.37
C ALA A 149 -8.22 3.22 5.46
N GLY A 150 -9.09 3.15 6.48
CA GLY A 150 -10.02 2.05 6.68
C GLY A 150 -11.34 2.17 5.91
N ILE A 151 -11.61 3.31 5.26
CA ILE A 151 -12.80 3.47 4.41
C ILE A 151 -12.58 2.72 3.08
N PRO A 152 -13.48 1.80 2.69
CA PRO A 152 -13.36 1.10 1.41
C PRO A 152 -13.38 2.02 0.18
N SER A 153 -12.64 1.66 -0.87
CA SER A 153 -12.51 2.48 -2.09
C SER A 153 -13.84 2.71 -2.81
N VAL A 154 -14.75 1.73 -2.79
CA VAL A 154 -16.10 1.89 -3.34
C VAL A 154 -16.97 2.86 -2.52
N VAL A 155 -16.74 2.98 -1.21
CA VAL A 155 -17.44 3.96 -0.37
C VAL A 155 -16.96 5.37 -0.72
N TYR A 156 -15.66 5.54 -0.96
CA TYR A 156 -15.12 6.78 -1.55
C TYR A 156 -15.74 7.07 -2.93
N GLY A 157 -15.79 6.09 -3.83
CA GLY A 157 -16.41 6.25 -5.15
C GLY A 157 -17.88 6.63 -5.08
N PHE A 158 -18.64 6.01 -4.16
CA PHE A 158 -20.04 6.35 -3.89
C PHE A 158 -20.20 7.79 -3.40
N PHE A 159 -19.45 8.18 -2.37
CA PHE A 159 -19.43 9.55 -1.86
C PHE A 159 -19.05 10.55 -2.95
N GLY A 160 -18.02 10.23 -3.74
CA GLY A 160 -17.56 11.06 -4.84
C GLY A 160 -18.62 11.24 -5.93
N LEU A 161 -19.32 10.18 -6.31
CA LEU A 161 -20.34 10.25 -7.37
C LEU A 161 -21.61 10.99 -6.94
N ILE A 162 -21.98 10.97 -5.66
CA ILE A 162 -23.21 11.64 -5.21
C ILE A 162 -22.94 13.07 -4.78
N LEU A 163 -21.89 13.30 -3.99
CA LEU A 163 -21.64 14.62 -3.41
C LEU A 163 -20.63 15.43 -4.21
N LEU A 164 -19.47 14.85 -4.52
CA LEU A 164 -18.36 15.61 -5.12
C LEU A 164 -18.67 16.03 -6.56
N THR A 165 -19.18 15.11 -7.40
CA THR A 165 -19.57 15.44 -8.77
C THR A 165 -20.74 16.44 -8.78
N ASP A 166 -21.75 16.28 -7.91
CA ASP A 166 -22.86 17.23 -7.86
C ASP A 166 -22.39 18.61 -7.39
N TRP A 167 -21.49 18.65 -6.39
CA TRP A 167 -20.84 19.89 -5.97
C TRP A 167 -20.05 20.54 -7.11
N ILE A 168 -19.26 19.78 -7.88
CA ILE A 168 -18.52 20.32 -9.04
C ILE A 168 -19.49 20.88 -10.09
N ARG A 169 -20.56 20.11 -10.38
CA ARG A 169 -21.61 20.49 -11.35
C ARG A 169 -22.23 21.83 -10.99
N ILE A 170 -22.61 22.00 -9.73
CA ILE A 170 -23.30 23.21 -9.23
C ILE A 170 -22.33 24.37 -9.03
N ALA A 171 -21.18 24.13 -8.38
CA ALA A 171 -20.24 25.19 -7.99
C ALA A 171 -19.49 25.80 -9.19
N PHE A 172 -19.26 25.02 -10.24
CA PHE A 172 -18.52 25.46 -11.43
C PHE A 172 -19.41 25.55 -12.68
N ASP A 173 -20.74 25.47 -12.52
CA ASP A 173 -21.73 25.52 -13.61
C ASP A 173 -21.38 24.62 -14.80
N GLN A 174 -21.08 23.35 -14.49
CA GLN A 174 -20.70 22.35 -15.49
C GLN A 174 -21.89 21.43 -15.83
N PRO A 175 -22.00 20.91 -17.07
CA PRO A 175 -23.06 19.97 -17.43
C PRO A 175 -23.05 18.68 -16.60
N SER A 176 -21.86 18.24 -16.23
CA SER A 176 -21.61 17.08 -15.37
C SER A 176 -20.39 17.36 -14.50
N GLY A 177 -20.42 16.88 -13.25
CA GLY A 177 -19.23 16.92 -12.40
C GLY A 177 -18.27 15.76 -12.60
N SER A 178 -18.67 14.75 -13.36
CA SER A 178 -17.84 13.57 -13.63
C SER A 178 -16.68 13.94 -14.54
N SER A 179 -15.49 14.08 -13.94
CA SER A 179 -14.34 14.73 -14.54
C SER A 179 -13.03 14.20 -13.96
N TRP A 180 -11.89 14.47 -14.62
CA TRP A 180 -10.61 14.13 -14.02
C TRP A 180 -10.30 14.95 -12.76
N LEU A 181 -10.86 16.15 -12.58
CA LEU A 181 -10.82 16.88 -11.31
C LEU A 181 -11.46 16.09 -10.16
N ALA A 182 -12.67 15.56 -10.39
CA ALA A 182 -13.38 14.76 -9.39
C ALA A 182 -12.56 13.52 -9.00
N GLY A 183 -12.01 12.82 -10.00
CA GLY A 183 -11.09 11.70 -9.79
C GLY A 183 -9.86 12.09 -8.97
N SER A 184 -9.23 13.23 -9.29
CA SER A 184 -8.03 13.68 -8.60
C SER A 184 -8.27 14.07 -7.15
N ILE A 185 -9.38 14.76 -6.86
CA ILE A 185 -9.74 15.11 -5.48
C ILE A 185 -10.00 13.83 -4.68
N LEU A 186 -10.75 12.89 -5.24
CA LEU A 186 -11.07 11.64 -4.55
C LEU A 186 -9.82 10.79 -4.27
N LEU A 187 -8.94 10.63 -5.26
CA LEU A 187 -7.66 9.96 -5.07
C LEU A 187 -6.76 10.68 -4.08
N ALA A 188 -6.78 12.02 -4.06
CA ALA A 188 -6.00 12.77 -3.09
C ALA A 188 -6.43 12.43 -1.65
N ILE A 189 -7.75 12.40 -1.40
CA ILE A 189 -8.32 12.02 -0.10
C ILE A 189 -7.86 10.63 0.32
N MET A 190 -7.84 9.67 -0.61
CA MET A 190 -7.39 8.30 -0.35
C MET A 190 -5.87 8.18 -0.12
N ALA A 191 -5.07 9.01 -0.78
CA ALA A 191 -3.62 9.03 -0.62
C ALA A 191 -3.17 9.69 0.69
N ILE A 192 -3.93 10.68 1.19
CA ILE A 192 -3.61 11.44 2.41
C ILE A 192 -3.25 10.57 3.62
N PRO A 193 -4.07 9.60 4.04
CA PRO A 193 -3.77 8.84 5.26
C PRO A 193 -2.53 7.96 5.11
N THR A 194 -2.28 7.42 3.92
CA THR A 194 -1.07 6.63 3.63
C THR A 194 0.18 7.49 3.75
N ILE A 195 0.18 8.67 3.11
CA ILE A 195 1.33 9.56 3.14
C ILE A 195 1.53 10.14 4.55
N THR A 196 0.44 10.55 5.21
CA THR A 196 0.50 11.18 6.54
C THR A 196 1.04 10.22 7.60
N SER A 197 0.52 8.99 7.67
CA SER A 197 0.93 8.01 8.69
C SER A 197 2.41 7.63 8.54
N VAL A 198 2.85 7.30 7.32
CA VAL A 198 4.26 6.93 7.07
C VAL A 198 5.22 8.12 7.22
N ALA A 199 4.82 9.33 6.80
CA ALA A 199 5.63 10.52 6.99
C ALA A 199 5.74 10.92 8.47
N GLU A 200 4.68 10.73 9.27
CA GLU A 200 4.68 11.02 10.71
C GLU A 200 5.62 10.09 11.47
N ASP A 201 5.59 8.79 11.16
CA ASP A 201 6.53 7.82 11.74
C ASP A 201 7.98 8.17 11.36
N ALA A 202 8.22 8.58 10.12
CA ALA A 202 9.54 9.03 9.67
C ALA A 202 10.03 10.27 10.43
N ILE A 203 9.17 11.26 10.64
CA ILE A 203 9.51 12.49 11.38
C ILE A 203 9.75 12.17 12.85
N SER A 204 8.87 11.38 13.47
CA SER A 204 8.97 10.97 14.87
C SER A 204 10.21 10.09 15.16
N SER A 205 10.79 9.46 14.15
CA SER A 205 12.02 8.66 14.27
C SER A 205 13.31 9.49 14.33
N VAL A 206 13.24 10.80 14.06
CA VAL A 206 14.41 11.68 14.13
C VAL A 206 14.91 11.76 15.58
N PRO A 207 16.20 11.46 15.84
CA PRO A 207 16.77 11.52 17.19
C PRO A 207 16.58 12.89 17.85
N ARG A 208 16.20 12.90 19.14
CA ARG A 208 15.85 14.13 19.88
C ARG A 208 17.03 15.09 20.02
N GLU A 209 18.25 14.56 19.98
CA GLU A 209 19.51 15.31 20.09
C GLU A 209 19.64 16.34 18.97
N PHE A 210 19.13 16.04 17.76
CA PHE A 210 19.13 17.01 16.66
C PHE A 210 18.21 18.20 16.93
N LYS A 211 17.06 17.95 17.56
CA LYS A 211 16.11 19.00 17.95
C LYS A 211 16.68 19.85 19.07
N GLU A 212 17.17 19.23 20.13
CA GLU A 212 17.76 19.92 21.29
C GLU A 212 18.99 20.73 20.88
N GLY A 213 19.86 20.19 20.04
CA GLY A 213 21.02 20.91 19.50
C GLY A 213 20.63 22.13 18.67
N SER A 214 19.58 22.02 17.84
CA SER A 214 19.09 23.17 17.07
C SER A 214 18.53 24.28 17.97
N LEU A 215 17.74 23.92 18.97
CA LEU A 215 17.15 24.89 19.91
C LEU A 215 18.23 25.55 20.78
N ALA A 216 19.25 24.80 21.20
CA ALA A 216 20.39 25.30 21.97
C ALA A 216 21.22 26.35 21.19
N LEU A 217 21.26 26.26 19.86
CA LEU A 217 21.88 27.26 18.98
C LEU A 217 21.01 28.51 18.77
N GLY A 218 19.87 28.64 19.46
CA GLY A 218 18.97 29.79 19.39
C GLY A 218 17.96 29.73 18.24
N ALA A 219 17.82 28.59 17.56
CA ALA A 219 16.78 28.41 16.55
C ALA A 219 15.40 28.34 17.21
N ASN A 220 14.38 28.88 16.54
CA ASN A 220 12.99 28.71 16.95
C ASN A 220 12.40 27.37 16.47
N HIS A 221 11.25 26.97 17.02
CA HIS A 221 10.65 25.66 16.72
C HIS A 221 10.37 25.46 15.22
N TRP A 222 9.91 26.49 14.51
CA TRP A 222 9.71 26.40 13.06
C TRP A 222 11.03 26.24 12.29
N GLN A 223 12.08 26.96 12.68
CA GLN A 223 13.40 26.82 12.08
C GLN A 223 13.98 25.43 12.33
N THR A 224 13.81 24.87 13.53
CA THR A 224 14.21 23.48 13.82
C THR A 224 13.44 22.48 12.96
N VAL A 225 12.11 22.61 12.86
CA VAL A 225 11.27 21.74 12.02
C VAL A 225 11.71 21.81 10.55
N ARG A 226 11.81 23.02 9.99
CA ARG A 226 12.11 23.23 8.57
C ARG A 226 13.56 22.93 8.19
N SER A 227 14.52 23.25 9.05
CA SER A 227 15.95 23.20 8.70
C SER A 227 16.67 21.96 9.22
N VAL A 228 16.11 21.26 10.21
CA VAL A 228 16.74 20.09 10.83
C VAL A 228 15.85 18.85 10.70
N ILE A 229 14.64 18.90 11.25
CA ILE A 229 13.80 17.69 11.38
C ILE A 229 13.28 17.20 10.02
N VAL A 230 12.60 18.06 9.25
CA VAL A 230 12.07 17.70 7.93
C VAL A 230 13.20 17.25 6.98
N PRO A 231 14.35 17.97 6.89
CA PRO A 231 15.51 17.52 6.13
C PRO A 231 16.07 16.16 6.57
N ALA A 232 16.13 15.90 7.87
CA ALA A 232 16.59 14.61 8.41
C ALA A 232 15.62 13.48 8.02
N ALA A 233 14.31 13.71 8.10
CA ALA A 233 13.27 12.74 7.76
C ALA A 233 12.98 12.58 6.25
N LEU A 234 13.70 13.29 5.35
CA LEU A 234 13.40 13.32 3.91
C LEU A 234 13.35 11.94 3.24
N SER A 235 14.20 11.00 3.68
CA SER A 235 14.22 9.65 3.13
C SER A 235 12.89 8.93 3.40
N GLY A 236 12.37 9.03 4.63
CA GLY A 236 11.08 8.45 5.01
C GLY A 236 9.88 9.21 4.42
N ILE A 237 9.91 10.54 4.40
CA ILE A 237 8.86 11.35 3.72
C ILE A 237 8.79 11.01 2.24
N SER A 238 9.93 10.84 1.57
CA SER A 238 9.94 10.44 0.14
C SER A 238 9.32 9.06 -0.04
N ALA A 239 9.66 8.10 0.82
CA ALA A 239 9.06 6.76 0.79
C ALA A 239 7.53 6.82 1.03
N ALA A 240 7.05 7.68 1.92
CA ALA A 240 5.63 7.89 2.17
C ALA A 240 4.89 8.40 0.92
N ILE A 241 5.42 9.43 0.24
CA ILE A 241 4.85 9.98 -1.00
C ILE A 241 4.78 8.91 -2.09
N ILE A 242 5.86 8.14 -2.24
CA ILE A 242 5.94 7.04 -3.20
C ILE A 242 4.87 5.99 -2.92
N LEU A 243 4.70 5.59 -1.65
CA LEU A 243 3.72 4.58 -1.28
C LEU A 243 2.29 5.08 -1.55
N GLY A 244 2.01 6.35 -1.26
CA GLY A 244 0.73 6.99 -1.61
C GLY A 244 0.48 7.03 -3.11
N MET A 245 1.49 7.38 -3.91
CA MET A 245 1.41 7.39 -5.38
C MET A 245 1.19 5.98 -5.95
N GLY A 246 1.91 4.97 -5.44
CA GLY A 246 1.77 3.58 -5.85
C GLY A 246 0.36 3.04 -5.62
N ARG A 247 -0.27 3.41 -4.48
CA ARG A 247 -1.69 3.12 -4.25
C ARG A 247 -2.59 3.84 -5.24
N ALA A 248 -2.42 5.16 -5.40
CA ALA A 248 -3.28 6.00 -6.24
C ALA A 248 -3.37 5.53 -7.71
N ILE A 249 -2.27 5.03 -8.29
CA ILE A 249 -2.26 4.49 -9.67
C ILE A 249 -3.15 3.25 -9.81
N GLY A 250 -3.17 2.42 -8.77
CA GLY A 250 -3.89 1.16 -8.75
C GLY A 250 -5.32 1.26 -8.24
N GLU A 251 -5.79 2.46 -7.88
CA GLU A 251 -7.16 2.67 -7.43
C GLU A 251 -8.14 2.56 -8.61
N THR A 252 -8.98 1.53 -8.56
CA THR A 252 -9.90 1.20 -9.66
C THR A 252 -11.30 1.74 -9.42
N MET A 253 -11.92 1.38 -8.29
CA MET A 253 -13.36 1.60 -8.07
C MET A 253 -13.71 3.07 -7.86
N ALA A 254 -12.91 3.77 -7.03
CA ALA A 254 -13.15 5.17 -6.73
C ALA A 254 -13.10 6.03 -8.01
N VAL A 255 -12.09 5.78 -8.86
CA VAL A 255 -11.85 6.54 -10.09
C VAL A 255 -12.89 6.22 -11.15
N LEU A 256 -13.16 4.93 -11.38
CA LEU A 256 -14.16 4.46 -12.33
C LEU A 256 -15.54 5.07 -12.06
N MET A 257 -15.88 5.36 -10.81
CA MET A 257 -17.20 5.92 -10.49
C MET A 257 -17.30 7.42 -10.83
N VAL A 258 -16.21 8.19 -10.81
CA VAL A 258 -16.29 9.67 -10.82
C VAL A 258 -15.64 10.35 -12.03
N THR A 259 -14.83 9.66 -12.84
CA THR A 259 -14.11 10.33 -13.95
C THR A 259 -14.89 10.44 -15.25
N GLY A 260 -16.11 9.88 -15.32
CA GLY A 260 -16.96 9.93 -16.51
C GLY A 260 -16.63 8.88 -17.59
N ASN A 261 -15.48 8.23 -17.50
CA ASN A 261 -15.07 7.06 -18.31
C ASN A 261 -15.09 7.26 -19.84
N ALA A 262 -14.88 8.48 -20.33
CA ALA A 262 -14.72 8.74 -21.76
C ALA A 262 -13.26 8.52 -22.19
N ALA A 263 -13.03 7.68 -23.19
CA ALA A 263 -11.68 7.36 -23.70
C ALA A 263 -11.14 8.45 -24.63
N ILE A 264 -11.10 9.69 -24.15
CA ILE A 264 -10.66 10.88 -24.90
C ILE A 264 -9.47 11.54 -24.20
N ILE A 265 -8.63 12.21 -24.98
CA ILE A 265 -7.60 13.11 -24.44
C ILE A 265 -8.27 14.49 -24.31
N PRO A 266 -8.28 15.11 -23.11
CA PRO A 266 -8.82 16.45 -22.93
C PRO A 266 -8.13 17.47 -23.84
N ASP A 267 -8.93 18.31 -24.49
CA ASP A 267 -8.44 19.44 -25.28
C ASP A 267 -9.11 20.74 -24.81
N PRO A 268 -8.35 21.71 -24.25
CA PRO A 268 -6.94 21.62 -23.90
C PRO A 268 -6.70 20.62 -22.75
N ILE A 269 -5.49 20.04 -22.67
CA ILE A 269 -5.11 19.04 -21.63
C ILE A 269 -5.35 19.56 -20.19
N ILE A 270 -5.28 20.87 -19.99
CA ILE A 270 -5.50 21.54 -18.71
C ILE A 270 -6.99 21.66 -18.32
N ASN A 271 -7.93 21.30 -19.19
CA ASN A 271 -9.35 21.36 -18.88
C ASN A 271 -9.73 20.29 -17.85
N VAL A 272 -9.61 20.64 -16.56
CA VAL A 272 -9.85 19.76 -15.41
C VAL A 272 -11.26 19.15 -15.36
N PHE A 273 -12.22 19.76 -16.06
CA PHE A 273 -13.62 19.33 -16.07
C PHE A 273 -13.94 18.29 -17.15
N SER A 274 -13.01 18.00 -18.07
CA SER A 274 -13.22 16.96 -19.08
C SER A 274 -13.35 15.56 -18.44
N PRO A 275 -14.22 14.69 -18.98
CA PRO A 275 -14.24 13.29 -18.57
C PRO A 275 -12.99 12.59 -19.11
N VAL A 276 -12.47 11.62 -18.35
CA VAL A 276 -11.36 10.76 -18.76
C VAL A 276 -11.63 9.31 -18.38
N ARG A 277 -11.03 8.40 -19.13
CA ARG A 277 -10.99 6.98 -18.80
C ARG A 277 -9.58 6.60 -18.35
N THR A 278 -9.46 5.87 -17.25
CA THR A 278 -8.18 5.38 -16.74
C THR A 278 -7.92 3.94 -17.19
N LEU A 279 -6.66 3.50 -17.10
CA LEU A 279 -6.27 2.11 -17.39
C LEU A 279 -7.04 1.15 -16.46
N THR A 280 -7.10 1.47 -15.16
CA THR A 280 -7.85 0.68 -14.18
C THR A 280 -9.36 0.67 -14.47
N GLY A 281 -9.93 1.82 -14.84
CA GLY A 281 -11.34 1.93 -15.19
C GLY A 281 -11.71 1.11 -16.42
N THR A 282 -10.87 1.11 -17.45
CA THR A 282 -11.06 0.32 -18.68
C THR A 282 -11.14 -1.17 -18.36
N LEU A 283 -10.19 -1.67 -17.56
CA LEU A 283 -10.19 -3.08 -17.11
C LEU A 283 -11.44 -3.42 -16.29
N GLY A 284 -11.91 -2.51 -15.44
CA GLY A 284 -13.11 -2.72 -14.62
C GLY A 284 -14.42 -2.73 -15.39
N ILE A 285 -14.50 -1.99 -16.50
CA ILE A 285 -15.73 -1.89 -17.30
C ILE A 285 -15.80 -3.01 -18.33
N GLU A 286 -14.74 -3.21 -19.12
CA GLU A 286 -14.83 -3.98 -20.36
C GLU A 286 -14.50 -5.47 -20.17
N MET A 287 -13.72 -5.83 -19.13
CA MET A 287 -13.26 -7.22 -18.96
C MET A 287 -14.40 -8.23 -18.75
N GLY A 288 -15.48 -7.81 -18.09
CA GLY A 288 -16.63 -8.69 -17.85
C GLY A 288 -17.49 -8.96 -19.08
N GLU A 289 -17.31 -8.20 -20.16
CA GLU A 289 -18.17 -8.23 -21.36
C GLU A 289 -17.48 -8.88 -22.57
N VAL A 290 -16.17 -9.13 -22.49
CA VAL A 290 -15.37 -9.66 -23.61
C VAL A 290 -15.38 -11.18 -23.70
N ALA A 291 -15.42 -11.68 -24.93
CA ALA A 291 -15.24 -13.11 -25.21
C ALA A 291 -13.77 -13.53 -24.99
N PHE A 292 -13.59 -14.69 -24.35
CA PHE A 292 -12.28 -15.27 -24.09
C PHE A 292 -11.50 -15.53 -25.39
N GLY A 293 -10.23 -15.12 -25.43
CA GLY A 293 -9.35 -15.27 -26.59
C GLY A 293 -9.63 -14.33 -27.76
N SER A 294 -10.55 -13.36 -27.60
CA SER A 294 -10.77 -12.33 -28.61
C SER A 294 -9.63 -11.30 -28.64
N PRO A 295 -9.46 -10.55 -29.75
CA PRO A 295 -8.51 -9.42 -29.80
C PRO A 295 -8.78 -8.40 -28.69
N HIS A 296 -10.05 -8.14 -28.36
CA HIS A 296 -10.40 -7.23 -27.27
C HIS A 296 -9.96 -7.76 -25.89
N TYR A 297 -10.13 -9.06 -25.64
CA TYR A 297 -9.59 -9.73 -24.45
C TYR A 297 -8.07 -9.54 -24.34
N HIS A 298 -7.33 -9.84 -25.42
CA HIS A 298 -5.87 -9.65 -25.45
C HIS A 298 -5.46 -8.19 -25.29
N ALA A 299 -6.23 -7.24 -25.84
CA ALA A 299 -6.00 -5.81 -25.67
C ALA A 299 -6.15 -5.37 -24.21
N LEU A 300 -7.15 -5.88 -23.49
CA LEU A 300 -7.31 -5.57 -22.07
C LEU A 300 -6.19 -6.19 -21.22
N PHE A 301 -5.71 -7.40 -21.56
CA PHE A 301 -4.49 -7.93 -20.95
C PHE A 301 -3.27 -7.06 -21.26
N GLY A 302 -3.17 -6.52 -22.48
CA GLY A 302 -2.17 -5.52 -22.86
C GLY A 302 -2.26 -4.26 -21.99
N VAL A 303 -3.46 -3.75 -21.72
CA VAL A 303 -3.70 -2.62 -20.79
C VAL A 303 -3.22 -2.94 -19.38
N ALA A 304 -3.48 -4.16 -18.88
CA ALA A 304 -3.00 -4.61 -17.57
C ALA A 304 -1.47 -4.71 -17.52
N VAL A 305 -0.83 -5.15 -18.62
CA VAL A 305 0.63 -5.16 -18.77
C VAL A 305 1.18 -3.73 -18.74
N VAL A 306 0.59 -2.79 -19.48
CA VAL A 306 0.98 -1.36 -19.45
C VAL A 306 0.89 -0.80 -18.03
N LEU A 307 -0.21 -1.06 -17.34
CA LEU A 307 -0.41 -0.65 -15.95
C LEU A 307 0.66 -1.24 -15.01
N LEU A 308 0.99 -2.53 -15.16
CA LEU A 308 2.05 -3.19 -14.40
C LEU A 308 3.43 -2.57 -14.68
N PHE A 309 3.73 -2.18 -15.92
CA PHE A 309 4.98 -1.51 -16.25
C PHE A 309 5.06 -0.10 -15.68
N ILE A 310 3.95 0.65 -15.69
CA ILE A 310 3.88 1.99 -15.06
C ILE A 310 4.13 1.88 -13.56
N THR A 311 3.48 0.93 -12.88
CA THR A 311 3.64 0.73 -11.43
C THR A 311 5.05 0.26 -11.10
N LEU A 312 5.61 -0.67 -11.89
CA LEU A 312 6.99 -1.12 -11.78
C LEU A 312 7.98 0.04 -11.95
N ALA A 313 7.79 0.89 -12.97
CA ALA A 313 8.66 2.02 -13.25
C ALA A 313 8.68 3.01 -12.07
N ILE A 314 7.51 3.31 -11.52
CA ILE A 314 7.37 4.23 -10.38
C ILE A 314 7.97 3.62 -9.10
N ASN A 315 7.65 2.36 -8.79
CA ASN A 315 8.21 1.64 -7.64
C ASN A 315 9.74 1.42 -7.74
N SER A 316 10.27 1.30 -8.95
CA SER A 316 11.71 1.18 -9.19
C SER A 316 12.42 2.53 -9.07
N ALA A 317 11.87 3.58 -9.68
CA ALA A 317 12.38 4.94 -9.55
C ALA A 317 12.43 5.37 -8.08
N ALA A 318 11.37 5.05 -7.34
CA ALA A 318 11.26 5.21 -5.90
C ALA A 318 12.43 4.59 -5.11
N ARG A 319 12.67 3.29 -5.30
CA ARG A 319 13.78 2.58 -4.63
C ARG A 319 15.14 3.21 -4.94
N VAL A 320 15.35 3.60 -6.19
CA VAL A 320 16.60 4.27 -6.60
C VAL A 320 16.75 5.62 -5.89
N ILE A 321 15.66 6.39 -5.73
CA ILE A 321 15.67 7.67 -5.02
C ILE A 321 15.97 7.46 -3.52
N ILE A 322 15.26 6.55 -2.86
CA ILE A 322 15.41 6.26 -1.42
C ILE A 322 16.84 5.79 -1.10
N ASN A 323 17.34 4.81 -1.85
CA ASN A 323 18.69 4.26 -1.64
C ASN A 323 19.78 5.34 -1.81
N ARG A 324 19.56 6.33 -2.68
CA ARG A 324 20.50 7.45 -2.87
C ARG A 324 20.43 8.48 -1.75
N ILE A 325 19.25 8.73 -1.18
CA ILE A 325 19.10 9.67 -0.05
C ILE A 325 19.74 9.07 1.21
N GLN A 326 19.49 7.80 1.51
CA GLN A 326 20.08 7.10 2.65
C GLN A 326 21.61 7.02 2.56
N GLY A 327 22.17 6.78 1.37
CA GLY A 327 23.62 6.79 1.13
C GLY A 327 24.29 8.16 1.29
N THR A 328 23.52 9.25 1.40
CA THR A 328 24.04 10.61 1.65
C THR A 328 23.95 10.99 3.14
N GLN A 329 23.08 10.33 3.91
CA GLN A 329 22.85 10.59 5.34
C GLN A 329 23.68 9.69 6.28
N GLY A 330 24.21 8.56 5.79
CA GLY A 330 25.19 7.77 6.53
C GLY A 330 26.47 8.56 6.74
N MET A 331 26.84 8.79 8.01
CA MET A 331 28.06 9.44 8.48
C MET A 331 29.23 9.42 7.49
N THR A 332 29.87 10.58 7.35
CA THR A 332 31.28 10.73 7.00
C THR A 332 32.15 9.77 7.82
N ARG A 333 32.28 8.52 7.38
CA ARG A 333 33.51 7.76 7.64
C ARG A 333 34.58 8.37 6.73
N PRO A 334 35.75 8.78 7.25
CA PRO A 334 36.84 9.21 6.39
C PRO A 334 37.14 8.05 5.43
N ALA A 335 37.10 8.32 4.13
CA ALA A 335 37.48 7.34 3.13
C ALA A 335 38.94 6.93 3.39
N PRO A 336 39.29 5.64 3.34
CA PRO A 336 40.69 5.24 3.28
C PRO A 336 41.30 5.87 2.03
N SER A 337 42.40 6.59 2.21
CA SER A 337 43.21 7.14 1.13
C SER A 337 43.71 6.00 0.23
N GLY A 338 43.37 6.08 -1.06
CA GLY A 338 44.12 5.41 -2.13
C GLY A 338 43.43 4.21 -2.78
N THR A 339 42.87 4.42 -3.98
CA THR A 339 43.29 3.79 -5.26
C THR A 339 42.28 4.16 -6.36
N PRO A 340 42.73 4.69 -7.51
CA PRO A 340 41.84 5.02 -8.61
C PRO A 340 41.60 3.79 -9.51
N GLY A 341 40.33 3.44 -9.72
CA GLY A 341 39.91 2.66 -10.89
C GLY A 341 39.11 1.40 -10.60
N THR A 342 37.78 1.53 -10.49
CA THR A 342 36.86 0.42 -10.82
C THR A 342 35.77 0.93 -11.77
N SER A 343 35.43 0.14 -12.79
CA SER A 343 34.45 0.49 -13.84
C SER A 343 33.07 0.84 -13.27
N THR A 344 32.77 0.37 -12.06
CA THR A 344 31.58 0.67 -11.26
C THR A 344 31.48 2.16 -10.89
N GLY A 345 32.60 2.87 -10.74
CA GLY A 345 32.63 4.32 -10.46
C GLY A 345 32.20 5.18 -11.64
N ARG A 346 32.57 4.78 -12.87
CA ARG A 346 32.14 5.45 -14.11
C ARG A 346 30.67 5.22 -14.42
N LEU A 347 30.14 4.03 -14.16
CA LEU A 347 28.70 3.74 -14.29
C LEU A 347 27.87 4.52 -13.24
N LYS A 348 28.35 4.59 -11.99
CA LYS A 348 27.75 5.43 -10.92
C LYS A 348 27.80 6.93 -11.24
N ALA A 349 28.84 7.40 -11.93
CA ALA A 349 28.94 8.79 -12.40
C ALA A 349 28.06 9.07 -13.64
N ALA A 350 27.88 8.11 -14.55
CA ALA A 350 26.97 8.21 -15.68
C ALA A 350 25.49 8.24 -15.21
N LEU A 351 25.14 7.41 -14.23
CA LEU A 351 23.83 7.39 -13.57
C LEU A 351 23.55 8.62 -12.67
N ARG A 352 24.52 9.53 -12.46
CA ARG A 352 24.30 10.86 -11.86
C ARG A 352 23.77 11.88 -12.88
N ARG A 353 23.83 11.58 -14.19
CA ARG A 353 23.43 12.49 -15.28
C ARG A 353 22.03 12.23 -15.86
N THR A 354 21.29 11.23 -15.38
CA THR A 354 19.96 10.90 -15.94
C THR A 354 18.94 12.03 -15.71
N ALA A 355 18.21 12.38 -16.78
CA ALA A 355 17.20 13.43 -16.82
C ALA A 355 16.13 13.36 -15.71
N PRO A 356 15.54 12.19 -15.36
CA PRO A 356 14.50 12.12 -14.33
C PRO A 356 15.00 12.50 -12.93
N TYR A 357 16.25 12.18 -12.58
CA TYR A 357 16.84 12.58 -11.30
C TYR A 357 17.07 14.09 -11.23
N ARG A 358 17.52 14.71 -12.33
CA ARG A 358 17.67 16.17 -12.42
C ARG A 358 16.32 16.87 -12.34
N ALA A 359 15.30 16.35 -13.03
CA ALA A 359 13.94 16.88 -12.99
C ALA A 359 13.31 16.74 -11.59
N PHE A 360 13.36 15.57 -10.97
CA PHE A 360 12.85 15.35 -9.62
C PHE A 360 13.62 16.19 -8.59
N ARG A 361 14.96 16.22 -8.64
CA ARG A 361 15.76 17.04 -7.72
C ARG A 361 15.60 18.54 -8.01
N ALA A 362 15.26 18.97 -9.23
CA ALA A 362 14.99 20.36 -9.56
C ALA A 362 13.58 20.77 -9.12
N ALA A 363 12.56 19.94 -9.38
CA ALA A 363 11.19 20.11 -8.90
C ALA A 363 11.16 20.08 -7.36
N PHE A 364 11.81 19.11 -6.74
CA PHE A 364 11.92 19.01 -5.29
C PHE A 364 12.80 20.11 -4.70
N ARG A 365 13.89 20.55 -5.34
CA ARG A 365 14.63 21.77 -4.91
C ARG A 365 13.85 23.05 -5.19
N ARG A 366 12.86 23.07 -6.07
CA ARG A 366 11.94 24.20 -6.27
C ARG A 366 10.87 24.20 -5.20
N ILE A 367 10.24 23.06 -4.90
CA ILE A 367 9.32 22.90 -3.76
C ILE A 367 10.05 23.20 -2.45
N ALA A 368 11.21 22.59 -2.23
CA ALA A 368 12.10 22.89 -1.12
C ALA A 368 12.83 24.23 -1.27
N ARG A 369 12.70 25.01 -2.36
CA ARG A 369 13.09 26.44 -2.44
C ARG A 369 11.92 27.38 -2.24
N VAL A 370 10.68 26.93 -2.42
CA VAL A 370 9.45 27.67 -2.12
C VAL A 370 9.15 27.50 -0.63
N ALA A 371 9.14 26.25 -0.14
CA ALA A 371 9.21 25.92 1.29
C ALA A 371 10.55 26.33 1.92
N SER A 372 11.59 26.41 1.08
CA SER A 372 12.93 26.96 1.23
C SER A 372 13.18 28.44 1.17
N ALA A 373 12.19 29.21 0.68
CA ALA A 373 12.46 30.57 0.28
C ALA A 373 12.95 31.26 1.55
N PRO A 374 14.13 31.91 1.56
CA PRO A 374 14.37 32.87 2.60
C PRO A 374 13.18 33.79 2.49
N SER A 375 12.32 33.81 3.50
CA SER A 375 11.41 34.92 3.67
C SER A 375 12.35 36.10 3.78
N GLY A 376 12.61 36.73 2.64
CA GLY A 376 13.69 37.67 2.48
C GLY A 376 13.34 38.82 3.40
N ARG A 377 14.13 38.99 4.48
CA ARG A 377 14.29 40.21 5.28
C ARG A 377 13.04 40.97 5.79
N VAL A 378 11.81 40.53 5.53
CA VAL A 378 10.60 41.34 5.78
C VAL A 378 9.76 40.82 6.96
N VAL A 379 9.90 39.56 7.39
CA VAL A 379 9.04 38.97 8.43
C VAL A 379 9.84 38.54 9.66
N HIS A 380 9.48 39.08 10.82
CA HIS A 380 10.07 38.71 12.11
C HIS A 380 9.94 37.19 12.36
N PRO A 381 10.96 36.49 12.89
CA PRO A 381 10.97 35.02 13.03
C PRO A 381 9.76 34.46 13.79
N LYS A 382 9.24 35.20 14.77
CA LYS A 382 8.02 34.84 15.52
C LYS A 382 6.76 34.87 14.66
N THR A 383 6.64 35.82 13.74
CA THR A 383 5.49 35.93 12.83
C THR A 383 5.54 34.82 11.78
N ALA A 384 6.73 34.54 11.24
CA ALA A 384 6.92 33.41 10.33
C ALA A 384 6.53 32.06 10.97
N GLN A 385 6.88 31.86 12.24
CA GLN A 385 6.48 30.66 12.99
C GLN A 385 4.95 30.58 13.16
N ARG A 386 4.28 31.67 13.54
CA ARG A 386 2.82 31.69 13.69
C ARG A 386 2.11 31.37 12.37
N CYS A 387 2.53 31.98 11.26
CA CYS A 387 1.98 31.69 9.94
C CYS A 387 2.21 30.22 9.53
N ALA A 388 3.41 29.69 9.75
CA ALA A 388 3.72 28.30 9.43
C ALA A 388 2.85 27.32 10.24
N PHE A 389 2.72 27.55 11.55
CA PHE A 389 1.88 26.70 12.40
C PHE A 389 0.40 26.81 12.03
N PHE A 390 -0.08 28.01 11.67
CA PHE A 390 -1.44 28.17 11.17
C PHE A 390 -1.70 27.35 9.90
N LEU A 391 -0.80 27.42 8.90
CA LEU A 391 -0.92 26.63 7.67
C LEU A 391 -0.87 25.12 7.93
N ILE A 392 -0.01 24.67 8.82
CA ILE A 392 0.13 23.27 9.22
C ILE A 392 -1.13 22.78 9.99
N SER A 393 -1.66 23.60 10.89
CA SER A 393 -2.92 23.32 11.58
C SER A 393 -4.09 23.30 10.60
N LEU A 394 -4.11 24.19 9.61
CA LEU A 394 -5.12 24.21 8.55
C LEU A 394 -5.08 22.91 7.74
N SER A 395 -3.89 22.38 7.39
CA SER A 395 -3.83 21.10 6.67
C SER A 395 -4.47 19.94 7.43
N VAL A 396 -4.22 19.84 8.74
CA VAL A 396 -4.86 18.80 9.56
C VAL A 396 -6.35 19.04 9.68
N MET A 397 -6.75 20.29 9.89
CA MET A 397 -8.17 20.64 10.00
C MET A 397 -8.91 20.26 8.71
N THR A 398 -8.35 20.56 7.54
CA THR A 398 -8.91 20.15 6.25
C THR A 398 -9.09 18.64 6.17
N VAL A 399 -8.09 17.85 6.58
CA VAL A 399 -8.18 16.38 6.59
C VAL A 399 -9.29 15.89 7.53
N LEU A 400 -9.39 16.46 8.73
CA LEU A 400 -10.42 16.10 9.70
C LEU A 400 -11.83 16.53 9.27
N VAL A 401 -11.96 17.68 8.61
CA VAL A 401 -13.22 18.15 8.03
C VAL A 401 -13.66 17.23 6.91
N ILE A 402 -12.76 16.86 5.99
CA ILE A 402 -13.06 15.90 4.91
C ILE A 402 -13.56 14.58 5.51
N LEU A 403 -12.87 14.04 6.52
CA LEU A 403 -13.32 12.84 7.23
C LEU A 403 -14.70 13.03 7.86
N GLY A 404 -14.91 14.15 8.57
CA GLY A 404 -16.17 14.47 9.23
C GLY A 404 -17.33 14.58 8.25
N VAL A 405 -17.11 15.18 7.08
CA VAL A 405 -18.12 15.29 6.01
C VAL A 405 -18.44 13.91 5.43
N ILE A 406 -17.44 13.10 5.09
CA ILE A 406 -17.64 11.76 4.54
C ILE A 406 -18.43 10.88 5.53
N LEU A 407 -18.00 10.83 6.79
CA LEU A 407 -18.68 10.03 7.81
C LEU A 407 -20.06 10.58 8.15
N GLY A 408 -20.19 11.90 8.28
CA GLY A 408 -21.44 12.57 8.58
C GLY A 408 -22.51 12.27 7.53
N GLU A 409 -22.18 12.43 6.24
CA GLU A 409 -23.09 12.15 5.14
C GLU A 409 -23.53 10.68 5.08
N ILE A 410 -22.60 9.74 5.28
CA ILE A 410 -22.93 8.31 5.27
C ILE A 410 -23.80 7.94 6.46
N VAL A 411 -23.51 8.46 7.66
CA VAL A 411 -24.25 8.15 8.87
C VAL A 411 -25.64 8.79 8.85
N VAL A 412 -25.76 10.08 8.53
CA VAL A 412 -27.03 10.81 8.56
C VAL A 412 -28.01 10.23 7.53
N ASN A 413 -27.59 10.03 6.29
CA ASN A 413 -28.46 9.49 5.24
C ASN A 413 -28.62 7.97 5.32
N GLY A 414 -27.66 7.25 5.92
CA GLY A 414 -27.68 5.79 6.03
C GLY A 414 -28.42 5.29 7.27
N ALA A 415 -28.46 6.05 8.37
CA ALA A 415 -29.07 5.59 9.62
C ALA A 415 -30.57 5.27 9.47
N GLY A 416 -31.30 6.07 8.67
CA GLY A 416 -32.71 5.82 8.38
C GLY A 416 -32.97 4.52 7.60
N ALA A 417 -31.96 3.98 6.92
CA ALA A 417 -32.04 2.71 6.20
C ALA A 417 -31.80 1.48 7.11
N LEU A 418 -31.20 1.67 8.30
CA LEU A 418 -30.83 0.58 9.20
C LEU A 418 -32.05 0.03 9.95
N THR A 419 -32.84 -0.78 9.27
CA THR A 419 -33.91 -1.57 9.89
C THR A 419 -33.45 -3.02 10.06
N TRP A 420 -34.08 -3.74 11.00
CA TRP A 420 -33.82 -5.17 11.15
C TRP A 420 -34.13 -5.96 9.87
N GLU A 421 -35.17 -5.56 9.13
CA GLU A 421 -35.50 -6.14 7.82
C GLU A 421 -34.41 -5.84 6.79
N PHE A 422 -33.82 -4.64 6.79
CA PHE A 422 -32.72 -4.31 5.90
C PHE A 422 -31.47 -5.17 6.16
N LEU A 423 -31.15 -5.42 7.44
CA LEU A 423 -29.97 -6.22 7.80
C LEU A 423 -30.15 -7.73 7.58
N THR A 424 -31.35 -8.27 7.82
CA THR A 424 -31.60 -9.72 7.82
C THR A 424 -32.39 -10.22 6.60
N GLY A 425 -33.01 -9.33 5.85
CA GLY A 425 -33.76 -9.67 4.64
C GLY A 425 -32.89 -9.87 3.41
N SER A 426 -33.45 -10.55 2.41
CA SER A 426 -32.88 -10.66 1.07
C SER A 426 -33.22 -9.43 0.21
N PRO A 427 -32.41 -9.09 -0.81
CA PRO A 427 -32.68 -7.97 -1.70
C PRO A 427 -33.93 -8.22 -2.55
N LYS A 428 -34.70 -7.15 -2.81
CA LYS A 428 -35.90 -7.11 -3.66
C LYS A 428 -35.76 -5.97 -4.67
N ASP A 429 -36.49 -6.05 -5.79
CA ASP A 429 -36.53 -4.99 -6.83
C ASP A 429 -35.12 -4.49 -7.23
N LEU A 430 -34.23 -5.42 -7.63
CA LEU A 430 -32.84 -5.12 -7.98
C LEU A 430 -32.08 -4.34 -6.89
N GLY A 431 -32.43 -4.55 -5.61
CA GLY A 431 -31.84 -3.88 -4.47
C GLY A 431 -32.39 -2.47 -4.18
N ARG A 432 -33.47 -2.04 -4.85
CA ARG A 432 -34.23 -0.82 -4.45
C ARG A 432 -35.00 -1.01 -3.16
N ALA A 433 -35.34 -2.26 -2.83
CA ALA A 433 -36.07 -2.63 -1.63
C ALA A 433 -35.53 -3.94 -1.04
N GLY A 434 -36.04 -4.34 0.13
CA GLY A 434 -35.57 -5.54 0.83
C GLY A 434 -34.29 -5.29 1.63
N GLY A 435 -33.55 -6.36 1.92
CA GLY A 435 -32.35 -6.30 2.74
C GLY A 435 -31.06 -6.71 2.02
N ILE A 436 -29.95 -6.65 2.76
CA ILE A 436 -28.59 -6.89 2.27
C ILE A 436 -27.92 -8.08 2.97
N PHE A 437 -28.69 -8.93 3.65
CA PHE A 437 -28.16 -10.05 4.42
C PHE A 437 -27.22 -10.97 3.62
N PRO A 438 -27.56 -11.40 2.39
CA PRO A 438 -26.67 -12.25 1.60
C PRO A 438 -25.35 -11.55 1.26
N ALA A 439 -25.33 -10.22 1.12
CA ALA A 439 -24.12 -9.45 0.84
C ALA A 439 -23.22 -9.35 2.08
N ILE A 440 -23.78 -9.18 3.27
CA ILE A 440 -23.03 -9.15 4.53
C ILE A 440 -22.33 -10.50 4.74
N VAL A 441 -23.10 -11.59 4.75
CA VAL A 441 -22.58 -12.94 4.98
C VAL A 441 -21.59 -13.34 3.89
N GLY A 442 -21.90 -13.01 2.63
CA GLY A 442 -21.02 -13.31 1.53
C GLY A 442 -19.68 -12.58 1.57
N THR A 443 -19.66 -11.33 2.05
CA THR A 443 -18.40 -10.62 2.29
C THR A 443 -17.58 -11.28 3.40
N LEU A 444 -18.22 -11.74 4.47
CA LEU A 444 -17.54 -12.48 5.55
C LEU A 444 -16.98 -13.82 5.06
N TYR A 445 -17.70 -14.56 4.20
CA TYR A 445 -17.20 -15.80 3.60
C TYR A 445 -16.00 -15.57 2.67
N LEU A 446 -16.02 -14.51 1.85
CA LEU A 446 -14.89 -14.14 1.01
C LEU A 446 -13.65 -13.80 1.84
N VAL A 447 -13.81 -12.92 2.83
CA VAL A 447 -12.72 -12.49 3.71
C VAL A 447 -12.18 -13.66 4.52
N GLY A 448 -13.06 -14.47 5.13
CA GLY A 448 -12.68 -15.63 5.93
C GLY A 448 -11.88 -16.66 5.12
N GLY A 449 -12.35 -17.01 3.92
CA GLY A 449 -11.63 -17.94 3.05
C GLY A 449 -10.32 -17.37 2.50
N ALA A 450 -10.28 -16.09 2.15
CA ALA A 450 -9.05 -15.42 1.73
C ALA A 450 -7.98 -15.47 2.82
N LEU A 451 -8.35 -15.26 4.09
CA LEU A 451 -7.44 -15.37 5.23
C LEU A 451 -7.00 -16.81 5.47
N ALA A 452 -7.90 -17.78 5.34
CA ALA A 452 -7.58 -19.20 5.51
C ALA A 452 -6.47 -19.65 4.54
N VAL A 453 -6.42 -19.06 3.33
CA VAL A 453 -5.36 -19.29 2.35
C VAL A 453 -4.13 -18.43 2.65
N ALA A 454 -4.30 -17.12 2.79
CA ALA A 454 -3.19 -16.17 2.78
C ALA A 454 -2.40 -16.12 4.10
N LEU A 455 -3.06 -16.32 5.24
CA LEU A 455 -2.43 -16.17 6.55
C LEU A 455 -1.43 -17.29 6.85
N PRO A 456 -1.76 -18.59 6.69
CA PRO A 456 -0.78 -19.67 6.86
C PRO A 456 0.37 -19.55 5.86
N LEU A 457 0.06 -19.29 4.59
CA LEU A 457 1.03 -19.19 3.51
C LEU A 457 1.99 -18.00 3.74
N GLY A 458 1.46 -16.83 4.10
CA GLY A 458 2.22 -15.62 4.30
C GLY A 458 3.13 -15.66 5.52
N ILE A 459 2.61 -16.14 6.67
CA ILE A 459 3.40 -16.27 7.90
C ILE A 459 4.52 -17.31 7.72
N ALA A 460 4.20 -18.48 7.16
CA ALA A 460 5.20 -19.51 6.91
C ALA A 460 6.31 -19.03 5.95
N THR A 461 5.92 -18.33 4.88
CA THR A 461 6.87 -17.72 3.93
C THR A 461 7.79 -16.72 4.63
N ALA A 462 7.24 -15.83 5.45
CA ALA A 462 8.02 -14.84 6.19
C ALA A 462 8.96 -15.48 7.23
N ILE A 463 8.51 -16.50 7.97
CA ILE A 463 9.38 -17.25 8.89
C ILE A 463 10.55 -17.88 8.14
N TYR A 464 10.30 -18.47 6.97
CA TYR A 464 11.35 -19.04 6.14
C TYR A 464 12.36 -17.98 5.65
N LEU A 465 11.86 -16.82 5.20
CA LEU A 465 12.68 -15.73 4.65
C LEU A 465 13.51 -14.96 5.68
N ILE A 466 13.13 -15.01 6.96
CA ILE A 466 13.86 -14.36 8.05
C ILE A 466 14.77 -15.33 8.78
N GLU A 467 14.26 -16.51 9.12
CA GLU A 467 14.96 -17.40 10.03
C GLU A 467 15.78 -18.43 9.26
N TYR A 468 15.27 -19.02 8.18
CA TYR A 468 15.90 -20.17 7.51
C TYR A 468 16.83 -19.82 6.34
N THR A 469 16.81 -18.59 5.86
CA THR A 469 17.57 -18.17 4.67
C THR A 469 18.66 -17.16 4.98
N VAL A 470 19.79 -17.30 4.28
CA VAL A 470 20.87 -16.30 4.25
C VAL A 470 20.60 -15.37 3.06
N ASP A 471 21.09 -14.12 3.10
CA ASP A 471 20.96 -13.14 2.01
C ASP A 471 21.65 -13.60 0.71
N THR A 472 20.97 -14.46 -0.04
CA THR A 472 21.36 -14.98 -1.35
C THR A 472 20.72 -14.15 -2.47
N PRO A 473 21.27 -14.17 -3.70
CA PRO A 473 20.61 -13.55 -4.86
C PRO A 473 19.16 -14.03 -5.05
N LEU A 474 18.90 -15.31 -4.78
CA LEU A 474 17.56 -15.90 -4.82
C LEU A 474 16.63 -15.21 -3.81
N THR A 475 17.00 -15.14 -2.54
CA THR A 475 16.19 -14.47 -1.49
C THR A 475 15.94 -12.99 -1.77
N ARG A 476 16.91 -12.30 -2.40
CA ARG A 476 16.73 -10.92 -2.85
C ARG A 476 15.74 -10.83 -4.01
N GLY A 477 15.81 -11.75 -4.97
CA GLY A 477 14.82 -11.86 -6.06
C GLY A 477 13.42 -12.16 -5.53
N ILE A 478 13.31 -13.01 -4.52
CA ILE A 478 12.06 -13.35 -3.85
C ILE A 478 11.42 -12.12 -3.19
N ARG A 479 12.18 -11.42 -2.34
CA ARG A 479 11.68 -10.19 -1.69
C ARG A 479 11.31 -9.13 -2.72
N ALA A 480 12.08 -9.03 -3.81
CA ALA A 480 11.72 -8.15 -4.92
C ALA A 480 10.39 -8.55 -5.56
N ALA A 481 10.15 -9.83 -5.84
CA ALA A 481 8.88 -10.30 -6.41
C ALA A 481 7.67 -10.02 -5.49
N VAL A 482 7.81 -10.26 -4.18
CA VAL A 482 6.76 -9.92 -3.19
C VAL A 482 6.52 -8.41 -3.16
N ASP A 483 7.57 -7.59 -3.17
CA ASP A 483 7.45 -6.13 -3.23
C ASP A 483 6.79 -5.65 -4.54
N LEU A 484 7.02 -6.34 -5.66
CA LEU A 484 6.37 -6.03 -6.93
C LEU A 484 4.86 -6.26 -6.86
N LEU A 485 4.43 -7.39 -6.30
CA LEU A 485 3.00 -7.67 -6.14
C LEU A 485 2.30 -6.75 -5.16
N ASN A 486 2.96 -6.37 -4.08
CA ASN A 486 2.36 -5.43 -3.12
C ASN A 486 2.08 -4.06 -3.77
N GLY A 487 2.84 -3.71 -4.82
CA GLY A 487 2.60 -2.53 -5.65
C GLY A 487 1.72 -2.80 -6.89
N THR A 488 1.24 -4.02 -7.09
CA THR A 488 0.37 -4.38 -8.22
C THR A 488 -1.07 -3.94 -7.93
N PRO A 489 -1.75 -3.26 -8.86
CA PRO A 489 -3.15 -2.86 -8.71
C PRO A 489 -4.08 -4.03 -8.45
N SER A 490 -5.11 -3.85 -7.61
CA SER A 490 -6.00 -4.96 -7.20
C SER A 490 -6.79 -5.56 -8.37
N ILE A 491 -7.09 -4.76 -9.41
CA ILE A 491 -7.74 -5.24 -10.64
C ILE A 491 -6.93 -6.28 -11.41
N VAL A 492 -5.60 -6.24 -11.31
CA VAL A 492 -4.71 -7.21 -11.97
C VAL A 492 -4.86 -8.60 -11.34
N PHE A 493 -5.07 -8.67 -10.02
CA PHE A 493 -5.40 -9.93 -9.35
C PHE A 493 -6.77 -10.45 -9.79
N GLY A 494 -7.76 -9.56 -9.92
CA GLY A 494 -9.09 -9.90 -10.44
C GLY A 494 -9.03 -10.48 -11.86
N LEU A 495 -8.23 -9.86 -12.73
CA LEU A 495 -8.02 -10.31 -14.09
C LEU A 495 -7.35 -11.70 -14.16
N PHE A 496 -6.29 -11.89 -13.36
CA PHE A 496 -5.67 -13.20 -13.24
C PHE A 496 -6.66 -14.26 -12.73
N GLY A 497 -7.41 -13.93 -11.68
CA GLY A 497 -8.43 -14.83 -11.12
C GLY A 497 -9.49 -15.21 -12.14
N PHE A 498 -9.96 -14.24 -12.92
CA PHE A 498 -10.94 -14.47 -13.98
C PHE A 498 -10.38 -15.39 -15.07
N ALA A 499 -9.25 -15.03 -15.67
CA ALA A 499 -8.72 -15.81 -16.77
C ALA A 499 -8.21 -17.19 -16.36
N PHE A 500 -7.53 -17.30 -15.20
CA PHE A 500 -6.94 -18.55 -14.77
C PHE A 500 -7.92 -19.44 -13.99
N LEU A 501 -8.58 -18.91 -12.96
CA LEU A 501 -9.45 -19.73 -12.10
C LEU A 501 -10.84 -19.93 -12.73
N VAL A 502 -11.48 -18.84 -13.17
CA VAL A 502 -12.84 -18.89 -13.70
C VAL A 502 -12.87 -19.56 -15.06
N LEU A 503 -12.00 -19.14 -16.00
CA LEU A 503 -12.03 -19.61 -17.39
C LEU A 503 -11.13 -20.84 -17.62
N PHE A 504 -9.84 -20.77 -17.30
CA PHE A 504 -8.90 -21.87 -17.62
C PHE A 504 -9.10 -23.13 -16.75
N LEU A 505 -9.27 -22.99 -15.44
CA LEU A 505 -9.59 -24.12 -14.55
C LEU A 505 -11.09 -24.48 -14.54
N ASN A 506 -11.92 -23.71 -15.25
CA ASN A 506 -13.36 -23.90 -15.34
C ASN A 506 -14.07 -23.95 -13.96
N PHE A 507 -13.59 -23.16 -12.99
CA PHE A 507 -14.29 -23.04 -11.70
C PHE A 507 -15.60 -22.25 -11.82
N GLY A 508 -15.75 -21.48 -12.90
CA GLY A 508 -16.85 -20.52 -13.01
C GLY A 508 -16.73 -19.39 -11.97
N VAL A 509 -17.64 -18.42 -12.07
CA VAL A 509 -17.76 -17.36 -11.05
C VAL A 509 -18.23 -18.00 -9.76
N SER A 510 -17.36 -18.06 -8.75
CA SER A 510 -17.54 -18.89 -7.57
C SER A 510 -16.86 -18.32 -6.33
N LEU A 511 -17.39 -18.66 -5.16
CA LEU A 511 -16.86 -18.24 -3.87
C LEU A 511 -15.38 -18.65 -3.71
N ILE A 512 -15.01 -19.87 -4.11
CA ILE A 512 -13.63 -20.35 -4.02
C ILE A 512 -12.67 -19.58 -4.94
N ALA A 513 -13.09 -19.25 -6.16
CA ALA A 513 -12.28 -18.43 -7.07
C ALA A 513 -12.02 -17.06 -6.44
N GLY A 514 -13.06 -16.42 -5.88
CA GLY A 514 -12.91 -15.15 -5.16
C GLY A 514 -12.01 -15.24 -3.92
N GLN A 515 -12.14 -16.29 -3.11
CA GLN A 515 -11.32 -16.50 -1.92
C GLN A 515 -9.83 -16.66 -2.28
N ILE A 516 -9.52 -17.45 -3.32
CA ILE A 516 -8.14 -17.63 -3.80
C ILE A 516 -7.61 -16.30 -4.35
N THR A 517 -8.36 -15.63 -5.23
CA THR A 517 -7.92 -14.36 -5.84
C THR A 517 -7.68 -13.28 -4.78
N LEU A 518 -8.62 -13.10 -3.84
CA LEU A 518 -8.50 -12.14 -2.75
C LEU A 518 -7.37 -12.52 -1.79
N GLY A 519 -7.19 -13.82 -1.53
CA GLY A 519 -6.08 -14.37 -0.74
C GLY A 519 -4.71 -14.04 -1.36
N LEU A 520 -4.56 -14.24 -2.67
CA LEU A 520 -3.33 -13.90 -3.40
C LEU A 520 -3.04 -12.39 -3.39
N MET A 521 -4.08 -11.54 -3.41
CA MET A 521 -3.90 -10.09 -3.30
C MET A 521 -3.39 -9.66 -1.92
N ILE A 522 -3.86 -10.26 -0.82
CA ILE A 522 -3.43 -9.87 0.54
C ILE A 522 -2.16 -10.61 1.00
N LEU A 523 -1.77 -11.69 0.32
CA LEU A 523 -0.59 -12.49 0.64
C LEU A 523 0.70 -11.67 0.76
N PRO A 524 1.07 -10.76 -0.17
CA PRO A 524 2.29 -9.96 -0.06
C PRO A 524 2.29 -9.07 1.19
N THR A 525 1.14 -8.51 1.54
CA THR A 525 0.99 -7.66 2.73
C THR A 525 1.22 -8.48 4.01
N ILE A 526 0.69 -9.71 4.09
CA ILE A 526 0.92 -10.61 5.24
C ILE A 526 2.40 -11.02 5.34
N ILE A 527 3.04 -11.37 4.22
CA ILE A 527 4.48 -11.71 4.20
C ILE A 527 5.28 -10.53 4.75
N ARG A 528 5.06 -9.32 4.22
CA ARG A 528 5.86 -8.14 4.57
C ARG A 528 5.71 -7.73 6.03
N THR A 529 4.48 -7.67 6.51
CA THR A 529 4.18 -7.30 7.90
C THR A 529 4.69 -8.33 8.89
N THR A 530 4.65 -9.62 8.52
CA THR A 530 5.23 -10.70 9.34
C THR A 530 6.76 -10.63 9.34
N GLU A 531 7.41 -10.36 8.20
CA GLU A 531 8.87 -10.16 8.15
C GLU A 531 9.30 -8.99 9.06
N GLU A 532 8.60 -7.87 9.01
CA GLU A 532 8.90 -6.69 9.83
C GLU A 532 8.72 -6.98 11.32
N ALA A 533 7.66 -7.71 11.69
CA ALA A 533 7.44 -8.15 13.06
C ALA A 533 8.58 -9.05 13.57
N LEU A 534 9.02 -10.02 12.76
CA LEU A 534 10.11 -10.94 13.13
C LEU A 534 11.48 -10.24 13.20
N ARG A 535 11.75 -9.29 12.30
CA ARG A 535 13.00 -8.50 12.30
C ARG A 535 13.12 -7.54 13.48
N SER A 536 12.00 -7.11 14.05
CA SER A 536 12.00 -6.23 15.23
C SER A 536 12.56 -6.90 16.49
N ILE A 537 12.60 -8.24 16.52
CA ILE A 537 13.07 -9.00 17.67
C ILE A 537 14.61 -8.98 17.71
N PRO A 538 15.24 -8.58 18.84
CA PRO A 538 16.70 -8.55 18.97
C PRO A 538 17.38 -9.90 18.71
N HIS A 539 18.52 -9.90 18.02
CA HIS A 539 19.30 -11.12 17.76
C HIS A 539 19.80 -11.81 19.04
N ALA A 540 20.06 -11.06 20.11
CA ALA A 540 20.51 -11.59 21.39
C ALA A 540 19.55 -12.62 22.00
N LEU A 541 18.23 -12.48 21.79
CA LEU A 541 17.25 -13.47 22.26
C LEU A 541 17.40 -14.82 21.53
N ARG A 542 17.73 -14.78 20.24
CA ARG A 542 18.00 -16.00 19.45
C ARG A 542 19.28 -16.68 19.92
N GLU A 543 20.34 -15.90 20.10
CA GLU A 543 21.64 -16.40 20.57
C GLU A 543 21.54 -17.00 21.97
N GLY A 544 20.80 -16.37 22.88
CA GLY A 544 20.53 -16.90 24.22
C GLY A 544 19.79 -18.24 24.18
N SER A 545 18.77 -18.37 23.32
CA SER A 545 18.05 -19.63 23.11
C SER A 545 18.96 -20.74 22.58
N TYR A 546 19.81 -20.43 21.59
CA TYR A 546 20.78 -21.38 21.05
C TYR A 546 21.84 -21.79 22.08
N ALA A 547 22.28 -20.87 22.94
CA ALA A 547 23.22 -21.15 24.03
C ALA A 547 22.65 -22.13 25.06
N LEU A 548 21.33 -22.14 25.25
CA LEU A 548 20.61 -23.12 26.09
C LEU A 548 20.37 -24.47 25.41
N GLY A 549 20.88 -24.69 24.19
CA GLY A 549 20.74 -25.94 23.44
C GLY A 549 19.39 -26.11 22.74
N ALA A 550 18.61 -25.03 22.58
CA ALA A 550 17.36 -25.07 21.84
C ALA A 550 17.61 -25.22 20.33
N THR A 551 16.74 -25.97 19.64
CA THR A 551 16.78 -26.02 18.16
C THR A 551 16.27 -24.73 17.54
N LYS A 552 16.48 -24.57 16.23
CA LYS A 552 15.99 -23.41 15.48
C LYS A 552 14.48 -23.30 15.52
N TRP A 553 13.76 -24.37 15.22
CA TRP A 553 12.30 -24.38 15.38
C TRP A 553 11.83 -24.06 16.81
N GLN A 554 12.48 -24.61 17.84
CA GLN A 554 12.13 -24.29 19.23
C GLN A 554 12.33 -22.80 19.53
N THR A 555 13.46 -22.24 19.10
CA THR A 555 13.75 -20.81 19.24
C THR A 555 12.70 -19.97 18.51
N ILE A 556 12.32 -20.34 17.29
CA ILE A 556 11.28 -19.65 16.53
C ILE A 556 9.95 -19.71 17.26
N TRP A 557 9.48 -20.91 17.63
CA TRP A 557 8.16 -21.12 18.21
C TRP A 557 8.01 -20.54 19.62
N GLN A 558 9.06 -20.63 20.45
CA GLN A 558 8.99 -20.28 21.87
C GLN A 558 9.57 -18.90 22.19
N VAL A 559 10.54 -18.40 21.41
CA VAL A 559 11.27 -17.17 21.74
C VAL A 559 10.99 -16.05 20.75
N VAL A 560 10.88 -16.34 19.45
CA VAL A 560 10.72 -15.30 18.42
C VAL A 560 9.25 -15.01 18.12
N LEU A 561 8.44 -16.05 17.91
CA LEU A 561 7.06 -15.92 17.47
C LEU A 561 6.14 -15.26 18.51
N PRO A 562 6.21 -15.59 19.83
CA PRO A 562 5.30 -14.98 20.80
C PRO A 562 5.50 -13.46 20.94
N PRO A 563 6.74 -12.92 21.02
CA PRO A 563 6.96 -11.48 21.03
C PRO A 563 6.57 -10.78 19.71
N ALA A 564 6.69 -11.47 18.57
CA ALA A 564 6.34 -10.97 17.24
C ALA A 564 4.83 -11.03 16.93
N LEU A 565 4.06 -11.86 17.65
CA LEU A 565 2.64 -12.11 17.40
C LEU A 565 1.78 -10.83 17.30
N PRO A 566 1.95 -9.79 18.15
CA PRO A 566 1.17 -8.55 18.01
C PRO A 566 1.42 -7.82 16.68
N GLY A 567 2.66 -7.87 16.17
CA GLY A 567 3.02 -7.32 14.87
C GLY A 567 2.39 -8.13 13.72
N ILE A 568 2.44 -9.46 13.81
CA ILE A 568 1.81 -10.37 12.83
C ILE A 568 0.30 -10.17 12.80
N LEU A 569 -0.34 -10.08 13.97
CA LEU A 569 -1.76 -9.81 14.09
C LEU A 569 -2.10 -8.45 13.46
N THR A 570 -1.30 -7.41 13.71
CA THR A 570 -1.50 -6.10 13.07
C THR A 570 -1.49 -6.19 11.55
N GLY A 571 -0.56 -6.98 11.00
CA GLY A 571 -0.50 -7.27 9.57
C GLY A 571 -1.72 -8.01 9.04
N ALA A 572 -2.15 -9.07 9.74
CA ALA A 572 -3.36 -9.81 9.41
C ALA A 572 -4.57 -8.89 9.40
N ILE A 573 -4.76 -8.09 10.45
CA ILE A 573 -5.85 -7.12 10.61
C ILE A 573 -5.93 -6.16 9.43
N LEU A 574 -4.80 -5.56 9.04
CA LEU A 574 -4.74 -4.63 7.92
C LEU A 574 -5.17 -5.32 6.61
N SER A 575 -4.76 -6.57 6.43
CA SER A 575 -5.17 -7.40 5.30
C SER A 575 -6.67 -7.73 5.31
N ILE A 576 -7.29 -7.94 6.49
CA ILE A 576 -8.75 -8.15 6.61
C ILE A 576 -9.51 -6.91 6.14
N GLY A 577 -9.14 -5.72 6.65
CA GLY A 577 -9.77 -4.46 6.27
C GLY A 577 -9.67 -4.20 4.77
N ARG A 578 -8.48 -4.45 4.19
CA ARG A 578 -8.25 -4.39 2.74
C ARG A 578 -9.15 -5.39 2.00
N ALA A 579 -9.13 -6.68 2.37
CA ALA A 579 -9.93 -7.72 1.73
C ALA A 579 -11.44 -7.41 1.76
N ALA A 580 -11.96 -6.95 2.90
CA ALA A 580 -13.38 -6.64 3.08
C ALA A 580 -13.86 -5.45 2.23
N GLY A 581 -12.96 -4.51 1.92
CA GLY A 581 -13.27 -3.29 1.17
C GLY A 581 -12.94 -3.35 -0.33
N GLU A 582 -12.36 -4.45 -0.83
CA GLU A 582 -11.87 -4.55 -2.21
C GLU A 582 -12.91 -5.17 -3.15
N THR A 583 -13.37 -4.40 -4.12
CA THR A 583 -14.32 -4.87 -5.16
C THR A 583 -13.61 -5.45 -6.38
N ALA A 584 -12.47 -4.87 -6.78
CA ALA A 584 -11.83 -5.18 -8.06
C ALA A 584 -11.40 -6.66 -8.21
N PRO A 585 -10.80 -7.32 -7.18
CA PRO A 585 -10.40 -8.72 -7.30
C PRO A 585 -11.60 -9.67 -7.41
N ILE A 586 -12.74 -9.30 -6.82
CA ILE A 586 -13.90 -10.18 -6.68
C ILE A 586 -14.93 -10.00 -7.80
N MET A 587 -14.96 -8.83 -8.45
CA MET A 587 -15.94 -8.42 -9.47
C MET A 587 -16.12 -9.45 -10.60
N PHE A 588 -15.03 -10.07 -11.05
CA PHE A 588 -15.05 -11.06 -12.14
C PHE A 588 -14.90 -12.50 -11.66
N THR A 589 -14.64 -12.73 -10.36
CA THR A 589 -14.22 -14.04 -9.86
C THR A 589 -15.26 -14.71 -8.99
N ALA A 590 -15.98 -13.94 -8.16
CA ALA A 590 -16.87 -14.51 -7.15
C ALA A 590 -18.27 -13.94 -7.16
N VAL A 591 -18.44 -12.67 -7.53
CA VAL A 591 -19.63 -11.93 -7.13
C VAL A 591 -20.72 -11.88 -8.17
N VAL A 592 -21.96 -12.00 -7.69
CA VAL A 592 -23.18 -11.68 -8.44
C VAL A 592 -23.87 -10.50 -7.78
N PHE A 593 -24.58 -9.71 -8.58
CA PHE A 593 -25.22 -8.49 -8.08
C PHE A 593 -26.35 -8.80 -7.09
N SER A 594 -27.20 -9.76 -7.41
CA SER A 594 -28.39 -10.07 -6.63
C SER A 594 -28.64 -11.58 -6.62
N SER A 595 -28.65 -12.16 -5.42
CA SER A 595 -29.09 -13.52 -5.13
C SER A 595 -30.00 -13.47 -3.90
N ARG A 596 -31.05 -14.28 -3.90
CA ARG A 596 -31.97 -14.38 -2.76
C ARG A 596 -31.42 -15.27 -1.64
N PHE A 597 -30.56 -16.23 -1.99
CA PHE A 597 -30.08 -17.29 -1.10
C PHE A 597 -28.58 -17.17 -0.86
N LEU A 598 -28.14 -17.69 0.29
CA LEU A 598 -26.73 -17.87 0.58
C LEU A 598 -26.15 -19.00 -0.28
N PRO A 599 -24.86 -18.93 -0.66
CA PRO A 599 -24.22 -20.03 -1.38
C PRO A 599 -24.24 -21.30 -0.54
N SER A 600 -24.72 -22.40 -1.12
CA SER A 600 -24.77 -23.71 -0.46
C SER A 600 -23.45 -24.46 -0.59
N SER A 601 -22.65 -24.11 -1.59
CA SER A 601 -21.36 -24.72 -1.92
C SER A 601 -20.29 -23.66 -2.23
N LEU A 602 -19.01 -24.05 -2.13
CA LEU A 602 -17.88 -23.18 -2.47
C LEU A 602 -17.79 -22.86 -3.98
N SER A 603 -18.42 -23.66 -4.81
CA SER A 603 -18.51 -23.49 -6.27
C SER A 603 -19.59 -22.49 -6.71
N GLU A 604 -20.46 -22.04 -5.80
CA GLU A 604 -21.49 -21.06 -6.13
C GLU A 604 -20.99 -19.62 -6.01
N PRO A 605 -21.50 -18.69 -6.83
CA PRO A 605 -21.21 -17.28 -6.68
C PRO A 605 -21.86 -16.71 -5.41
N VAL A 606 -21.37 -15.56 -4.98
CA VAL A 606 -21.74 -14.94 -3.70
C VAL A 606 -22.07 -13.46 -3.87
N MET A 607 -22.90 -12.90 -3.00
CA MET A 607 -23.05 -11.43 -2.93
C MET A 607 -21.98 -10.83 -2.03
N ALA A 608 -21.44 -9.67 -2.39
CA ALA A 608 -20.52 -8.92 -1.54
C ALA A 608 -20.98 -7.47 -1.41
N LEU A 609 -20.92 -6.92 -0.19
CA LEU A 609 -21.25 -5.53 0.11
C LEU A 609 -20.53 -4.52 -0.80
N PRO A 610 -19.21 -4.61 -1.02
CA PRO A 610 -18.53 -3.63 -1.85
C PRO A 610 -18.95 -3.70 -3.33
N TYR A 611 -19.32 -4.87 -3.85
CA TYR A 611 -19.86 -4.98 -5.21
C TYR A 611 -21.34 -4.57 -5.30
N HIS A 612 -22.13 -4.90 -4.29
CA HIS A 612 -23.53 -4.51 -4.22
C HIS A 612 -23.68 -2.98 -4.17
N LEU A 613 -22.87 -2.30 -3.34
CA LEU A 613 -22.84 -0.83 -3.29
C LEU A 613 -22.45 -0.23 -4.64
N PHE A 614 -21.44 -0.80 -5.31
CA PHE A 614 -21.01 -0.35 -6.63
C PHE A 614 -22.16 -0.38 -7.64
N ILE A 615 -22.80 -1.53 -7.83
CA ILE A 615 -23.88 -1.69 -8.82
C ILE A 615 -25.12 -0.86 -8.44
N LEU A 616 -25.49 -0.81 -7.16
CA LEU A 616 -26.58 0.08 -6.72
C LEU A 616 -26.29 1.52 -7.10
N THR A 617 -25.03 1.94 -6.97
CA THR A 617 -24.63 3.32 -7.23
C THR A 617 -24.65 3.64 -8.73
N THR A 618 -24.08 2.76 -9.57
CA THR A 618 -23.85 3.03 -11.00
C THR A 618 -24.99 2.59 -11.91
N ASN A 619 -25.68 1.49 -11.59
CA ASN A 619 -26.65 0.85 -12.50
C ASN A 619 -28.10 0.92 -12.02
N VAL A 620 -28.35 1.20 -10.73
CA VAL A 620 -29.72 1.20 -10.16
C VAL A 620 -30.17 2.62 -9.78
N PRO A 621 -30.96 3.29 -10.64
CA PRO A 621 -31.56 4.58 -10.29
C PRO A 621 -32.67 4.40 -9.23
N GLY A 622 -32.87 5.42 -8.40
CA GLY A 622 -33.94 5.47 -7.39
C GLY A 622 -33.66 4.74 -6.06
N ALA A 623 -32.51 4.10 -5.90
CA ALA A 623 -32.17 3.33 -4.68
C ALA A 623 -31.44 4.14 -3.59
N SER A 624 -31.67 5.46 -3.45
CA SER A 624 -30.85 6.34 -2.60
C SER A 624 -30.70 5.85 -1.16
N THR A 625 -31.80 5.50 -0.50
CA THR A 625 -31.81 4.98 0.89
C THR A 625 -30.98 3.71 1.02
N GLN A 626 -31.12 2.77 0.08
CA GLN A 626 -30.40 1.49 0.10
C GLN A 626 -28.91 1.66 -0.18
N LYS A 627 -28.52 2.62 -1.02
CA LYS A 627 -27.11 2.95 -1.29
C LYS A 627 -26.42 3.45 -0.01
N PHE A 628 -27.00 4.44 0.67
CA PHE A 628 -26.45 4.97 1.92
C PHE A 628 -26.47 3.93 3.05
N GLY A 629 -27.54 3.13 3.17
CA GLY A 629 -27.62 2.02 4.12
C GLY A 629 -26.52 0.97 3.89
N THR A 630 -26.30 0.57 2.63
CA THR A 630 -25.23 -0.39 2.27
C THR A 630 -23.85 0.18 2.55
N ALA A 631 -23.60 1.45 2.21
CA ALA A 631 -22.34 2.13 2.51
C ALA A 631 -22.07 2.20 4.00
N LEU A 632 -23.09 2.50 4.81
CA LEU A 632 -22.98 2.54 6.27
C LEU A 632 -22.70 1.17 6.86
N VAL A 633 -23.38 0.11 6.40
CA VAL A 633 -23.13 -1.26 6.88
C VAL A 633 -21.73 -1.75 6.50
N LEU A 634 -21.29 -1.49 5.26
CA LEU A 634 -19.93 -1.81 4.82
C LEU A 634 -18.88 -1.08 5.67
N LEU A 635 -19.09 0.22 5.92
CA LEU A 635 -18.23 1.01 6.79
C LEU A 635 -18.20 0.45 8.20
N LEU A 636 -19.36 0.23 8.83
CA LEU A 636 -19.47 -0.33 10.18
C LEU A 636 -18.81 -1.71 10.28
N MET A 637 -18.97 -2.57 9.29
CA MET A 637 -18.34 -3.90 9.26
C MET A 637 -16.82 -3.77 9.27
N VAL A 638 -16.24 -2.96 8.38
CA VAL A 638 -14.80 -2.75 8.31
C VAL A 638 -14.27 -2.09 9.58
N LEU A 639 -14.95 -1.06 10.10
CA LEU A 639 -14.58 -0.40 11.35
C LEU A 639 -14.66 -1.33 12.56
N SER A 640 -15.65 -2.22 12.61
CA SER A 640 -15.79 -3.22 13.67
C SER A 640 -14.63 -4.20 13.67
N ILE A 641 -14.20 -4.64 12.48
CA ILE A 641 -13.02 -5.49 12.30
C ILE A 641 -11.76 -4.75 12.82
N TYR A 642 -11.57 -3.48 12.45
CA TYR A 642 -10.46 -2.66 12.96
C TYR A 642 -10.52 -2.43 14.49
N LEU A 643 -11.71 -2.26 15.06
CA LEU A 643 -11.86 -2.06 16.49
C LEU A 643 -11.51 -3.33 17.28
N VAL A 644 -12.09 -4.48 16.90
CA VAL A 644 -11.80 -5.79 17.50
C VAL A 644 -10.30 -6.05 17.47
N ALA A 645 -9.69 -5.77 16.33
CA ALA A 645 -8.25 -5.86 16.12
C ALA A 645 -7.41 -5.01 17.08
N ILE A 646 -7.74 -3.73 17.24
CA ILE A 646 -7.05 -2.82 18.16
C ILE A 646 -7.21 -3.32 19.61
N LEU A 647 -8.39 -3.81 19.98
CA LEU A 647 -8.65 -4.36 21.31
C LEU A 647 -7.82 -5.62 21.59
N VAL A 648 -7.71 -6.54 20.62
CA VAL A 648 -6.86 -7.74 20.71
C VAL A 648 -5.40 -7.34 20.89
N ARG A 649 -4.89 -6.39 20.09
CA ARG A 649 -3.52 -5.88 20.22
C ARG A 649 -3.23 -5.32 21.61
N ARG A 650 -4.13 -4.47 22.13
CA ARG A 650 -3.98 -3.87 23.47
C ARG A 650 -3.91 -4.93 24.58
N ARG A 651 -4.64 -6.04 24.44
CA ARG A 651 -4.55 -7.16 25.40
C ARG A 651 -3.19 -7.86 25.33
N CYS A 652 -2.69 -8.14 24.13
CA CYS A 652 -1.38 -8.77 23.96
C CYS A 652 -0.22 -7.88 24.44
N ASP A 653 -0.30 -6.56 24.23
CA ASP A 653 0.73 -5.63 24.71
C ASP A 653 0.73 -5.50 26.25
N ARG A 654 -0.44 -5.58 26.91
CA ARG A 654 -0.50 -5.59 28.38
C ARG A 654 0.06 -6.86 29.00
N ALA A 655 -0.10 -8.01 28.34
CA ALA A 655 0.47 -9.28 28.79
C ALA A 655 2.02 -9.32 28.74
N LYS A 656 2.68 -8.31 28.14
CA LYS A 656 4.15 -8.15 28.14
C LYS A 656 4.69 -7.36 29.35
N VAL A 657 3.82 -6.63 30.05
CA VAL A 657 4.21 -5.78 31.20
C VAL A 657 4.02 -6.50 32.53
N MET A 658 3.32 -7.63 32.53
CA MET A 658 3.25 -8.62 33.61
C MET A 658 4.16 -9.79 33.28
#